data_AF-A0A9D3X5E1-F1
#
_entry.id   AF-A0A9D3X5E1-F1
#
_cell.length_a   1.000
_cell.length_b   1.000
_cell.length_c   1.000
_cell.angle_alpha   90.00
_cell.angle_beta   90.00
_cell.angle_gamma   90.00
#
_symmetry.space_group_name_H-M   'P 1'
#
loop_
_entity.id
_entity.type
_entity.pdbx_description
1 polymer ?
#
loop_
_entity_poly.entity_id
_entity_poly.type
_entity_poly.pdbx_seq_one_letter_code
_entity_poly.pdbx_strand_id
1 'polypeptide(L)'
;MRVSALCRLSRGAAAAAPLAGRKGTAPRRGTASAWGRWEKQQAAGEIIQSSKKVLASLQKGHPTFKPTLAIVQASDEDLVQEINQNFAKEIGLHVIHICLPQGTSEDEIVGEILRLNEDPTVHGVALHLSENACSSKILNAVKPEKDVDGVSDVNLGRLVRGDTYSCSVSPTASAVMELLEKLVKTVDGKKVLLVEICGPLEASLQCLLQRKGAMTMSCQWKTQQLQSKLHQADVVVVGSTKPKEIPVSWIRPGTTIVDCYPDFLSGEHGYGQDVKYSNQSAIDAVGPLTIAMRMQNMVKTSERWIQSQQYREWNLHCLKLQPLSPVPSDIEISRGQSPKAVDVLAKEIGLLADEIEIYGQTKAKVRLSLLERLKDQTDGKYVLVAGITPTPLGEGKSTVTIGLVQALTAHLNVNSFACLRQPSQGPTFGVKGGAAGGGYAQVIPMEEFNLHLTGDIHAITAANNLLAAAIDARILHESTQSDKALYNRLVPVVNGVREFSSIQLARLKRLGINKTDPGTLTADEINSFVRLDIDPSTITWQRVLDTNDRFLRKITIGQANTEKGFFRQAQFDIAVASEIMAILALTTSLADMKERLGKMVVANDKNGQPVTAEDLGVTGALAVLMKDAIKPTLMQTLEGTPVFVHAGPFANIAHGNSSVLADKIALKLVGEEGFVVTEAGFGADIGMEKFFNIKCRASGLVPSVVVLVATVRALKMHGGGPNVSAGAPLKKEYTEENLQLVADGCCNLQKQIQIAQLFGVPVVVALNVFKTDSHAEVDLVCEIAKQSGAFDAVPCNHWSAGGRGAVELAQAVRKAASQENHFKYLYNLELPIIEKIRIIAQKVYGAEDIELSPAAQSQISRYSKQGFGNLPICMAKTHLSLSHQSERKGVPTGFILPISDVRASIGAGFIYPLVGTMSTMPGLPTRPCFYDIDLDPDTEQVKGLF
;
A
#
# COMPACT_ATOMS: atom_id res chain seq x y z
N MET A 1 12.64 -5.53 21.37
CA MET A 1 13.28 -5.82 22.68
C MET A 1 12.46 -6.87 23.41
N ARG A 2 12.96 -8.11 23.49
CA ARG A 2 12.78 -9.10 24.56
C ARG A 2 13.36 -10.41 24.05
N VAL A 3 14.65 -10.65 24.32
CA VAL A 3 15.21 -11.93 24.83
C VAL A 3 16.60 -11.58 25.36
N SER A 4 16.75 -11.43 26.68
CA SER A 4 18.05 -11.47 27.35
C SER A 4 17.87 -11.90 28.80
N ALA A 5 17.78 -13.19 29.04
CA ALA A 5 17.97 -13.76 30.37
C ALA A 5 18.12 -15.27 30.25
N LEU A 6 19.37 -15.76 30.19
CA LEU A 6 19.82 -17.03 30.79
C LEU A 6 21.29 -17.26 30.38
N CYS A 7 22.21 -16.69 31.16
CA CYS A 7 23.54 -17.26 31.44
C CYS A 7 24.32 -16.32 32.36
N ARG A 8 24.19 -16.54 33.67
CA ARG A 8 25.22 -16.20 34.66
C ARG A 8 25.24 -17.33 35.66
N LEU A 9 26.36 -18.04 35.76
CA LEU A 9 27.03 -18.36 37.02
C LEU A 9 28.38 -19.05 36.76
N SER A 10 29.33 -18.72 37.65
CA SER A 10 30.70 -19.24 37.82
C SER A 10 31.81 -18.68 36.91
N ARG A 11 32.31 -17.49 37.28
CA ARG A 11 33.73 -17.12 37.13
C ARG A 11 34.45 -17.55 38.41
N GLY A 12 35.39 -18.49 38.29
CA GLY A 12 36.44 -18.74 39.27
C GLY A 12 37.78 -18.36 38.66
N ALA A 13 38.45 -17.37 39.25
CA ALA A 13 39.76 -16.88 38.84
C ALA A 13 40.88 -17.77 39.40
N ALA A 14 41.90 -18.05 38.59
CA ALA A 14 43.24 -18.39 39.09
C ALA A 14 44.29 -17.93 38.07
N ALA A 15 45.29 -17.23 38.61
CA ALA A 15 46.31 -16.48 37.92
C ALA A 15 47.45 -17.36 37.36
N ALA A 16 48.17 -16.77 36.41
CA ALA A 16 49.36 -17.29 35.75
C ALA A 16 50.60 -17.37 36.66
N ALA A 17 51.47 -18.35 36.39
CA ALA A 17 52.93 -18.23 36.54
C ALA A 17 53.66 -19.23 35.61
N PRO A 18 54.89 -18.93 35.13
CA PRO A 18 55.49 -19.53 33.94
C PRO A 18 56.56 -20.58 34.26
N LEU A 19 56.76 -21.57 33.38
CA LEU A 19 57.96 -22.43 33.38
C LEU A 19 58.46 -22.69 31.96
N ALA A 20 59.73 -22.36 31.76
CA ALA A 20 60.50 -22.50 30.55
C ALA A 20 61.12 -23.90 30.41
N GLY A 21 61.34 -24.34 29.16
CA GLY A 21 62.65 -24.90 28.79
C GLY A 21 62.78 -26.40 28.46
N ARG A 22 62.57 -26.71 27.17
CA ARG A 22 63.44 -27.50 26.26
C ARG A 22 63.58 -29.04 26.36
N LYS A 23 63.27 -29.66 25.20
CA LYS A 23 63.97 -30.70 24.38
C LYS A 23 62.94 -31.79 24.02
N GLY A 24 62.65 -32.18 22.79
CA GLY A 24 63.28 -31.97 21.49
C GLY A 24 63.11 -33.28 20.71
N THR A 25 62.32 -33.31 19.64
CA THR A 25 62.45 -34.26 18.52
C THR A 25 61.82 -33.62 17.28
N ALA A 26 62.64 -33.45 16.24
CA ALA A 26 62.27 -32.88 14.95
C ALA A 26 61.74 -33.99 13.99
N PRO A 27 61.14 -33.62 12.85
CA PRO A 27 60.00 -34.31 12.24
C PRO A 27 60.37 -35.38 11.22
N ARG A 28 59.51 -36.39 11.04
CA ARG A 28 59.48 -37.17 9.81
C ARG A 28 58.57 -36.48 8.79
N ARG A 29 59.20 -35.82 7.82
CA ARG A 29 58.59 -35.36 6.57
C ARG A 29 58.04 -36.56 5.80
N GLY A 30 56.72 -36.71 5.79
CA GLY A 30 55.99 -37.40 4.74
C GLY A 30 55.46 -36.36 3.75
N THR A 31 56.11 -36.24 2.60
CA THR A 31 55.70 -35.40 1.49
C THR A 31 54.48 -36.01 0.80
N ALA A 32 53.28 -35.73 1.32
CA ALA A 32 52.06 -35.65 0.52
C ALA A 32 51.82 -34.17 0.22
N SER A 33 51.70 -33.82 -1.06
CA SER A 33 51.86 -32.47 -1.61
C SER A 33 51.02 -31.38 -0.94
N ALA A 34 51.69 -30.42 -0.31
CA ALA A 34 51.12 -29.12 0.09
C ALA A 34 50.52 -28.34 -1.12
N TRP A 35 50.93 -28.67 -2.34
CA TRP A 35 50.39 -28.11 -3.59
C TRP A 35 48.90 -28.43 -3.83
N GLY A 36 48.41 -29.61 -3.45
CA GLY A 36 47.02 -30.00 -3.67
C GLY A 36 46.01 -29.39 -2.68
N ARG A 37 46.46 -28.89 -1.52
CA ARG A 37 45.61 -28.13 -0.57
C ARG A 37 45.47 -26.66 -0.99
N TRP A 38 46.47 -26.14 -1.73
CA TRP A 38 46.56 -24.75 -2.18
C TRP A 38 45.65 -24.45 -3.38
N GLU A 39 45.60 -25.31 -4.42
CA GLU A 39 44.70 -25.13 -5.59
C GLU A 39 43.20 -25.26 -5.25
N LYS A 40 42.83 -26.05 -4.22
CA LYS A 40 41.43 -26.26 -3.81
C LYS A 40 40.82 -25.06 -3.06
N GLN A 41 41.63 -24.41 -2.23
CA GLN A 41 41.27 -23.12 -1.62
C GLN A 41 41.25 -22.00 -2.66
N GLN A 42 41.98 -22.14 -3.76
CA GLN A 42 42.03 -21.15 -4.84
C GLN A 42 40.70 -21.05 -5.61
N ALA A 43 40.07 -22.18 -5.99
CA ALA A 43 38.82 -22.14 -6.77
C ALA A 43 37.63 -21.53 -6.00
N ALA A 44 37.43 -21.95 -4.74
CA ALA A 44 36.44 -21.32 -3.87
C ALA A 44 36.82 -19.85 -3.61
N GLY A 45 38.10 -19.57 -3.34
CA GLY A 45 38.61 -18.20 -3.17
C GLY A 45 38.37 -17.29 -4.37
N GLU A 46 38.54 -17.77 -5.60
CA GLU A 46 38.26 -17.02 -6.83
C GLU A 46 36.78 -16.63 -6.95
N ILE A 47 35.87 -17.57 -6.65
CA ILE A 47 34.42 -17.32 -6.63
C ILE A 47 34.06 -16.28 -5.55
N ILE A 48 34.62 -16.43 -4.35
CA ILE A 48 34.41 -15.51 -3.23
C ILE A 48 34.92 -14.11 -3.57
N GLN A 49 36.13 -13.99 -4.14
CA GLN A 49 36.72 -12.70 -4.54
C GLN A 49 35.95 -12.04 -5.69
N SER A 50 35.48 -12.82 -6.66
CA SER A 50 34.59 -12.32 -7.72
C SER A 50 33.27 -11.81 -7.14
N SER A 51 32.66 -12.59 -6.25
CA SER A 51 31.39 -12.25 -5.59
C SER A 51 31.53 -10.98 -4.73
N LYS A 52 32.65 -10.83 -4.02
CA LYS A 52 33.00 -9.64 -3.24
C LYS A 52 33.09 -8.38 -4.10
N LYS A 53 33.73 -8.46 -5.27
CA LYS A 53 33.85 -7.32 -6.20
C LYS A 53 32.48 -6.86 -6.70
N VAL A 54 31.64 -7.82 -7.11
CA VAL A 54 30.27 -7.53 -7.56
C VAL A 54 29.45 -6.91 -6.44
N LEU A 55 29.45 -7.51 -5.25
CA LEU A 55 28.69 -7.01 -4.11
C LEU A 55 29.13 -5.60 -3.67
N ALA A 56 30.44 -5.34 -3.63
CA ALA A 56 30.97 -4.01 -3.33
C ALA A 56 30.53 -2.96 -4.36
N SER A 57 30.42 -3.34 -5.64
CA SER A 57 29.86 -2.47 -6.69
C SER A 57 28.39 -2.16 -6.46
N LEU A 58 27.58 -3.17 -6.10
CA LEU A 58 26.16 -2.99 -5.77
C LEU A 58 25.97 -2.08 -4.56
N GLN A 59 26.74 -2.29 -3.49
CA GLN A 59 26.68 -1.47 -2.27
C GLN A 59 27.14 -0.03 -2.51
N LYS A 60 28.06 0.21 -3.45
CA LYS A 60 28.48 1.57 -3.83
C LYS A 60 27.34 2.34 -4.51
N GLY A 61 26.52 1.68 -5.32
CA GLY A 61 25.32 2.25 -5.94
C GLY A 61 24.15 2.41 -4.96
N HIS A 62 24.09 1.55 -3.94
CA HIS A 62 23.00 1.51 -2.95
C HIS A 62 23.54 1.43 -1.51
N PRO A 63 23.97 2.57 -0.91
CA PRO A 63 24.64 2.56 0.40
C PRO A 63 23.80 2.00 1.57
N THR A 64 22.46 2.02 1.44
CA THR A 64 21.53 1.48 2.43
C THR A 64 21.29 -0.03 2.27
N PHE A 65 21.70 -0.62 1.15
CA PHE A 65 21.49 -2.03 0.84
C PHE A 65 22.39 -2.92 1.70
N LYS A 66 21.78 -3.76 2.53
CA LYS A 66 22.46 -4.74 3.37
C LYS A 66 22.04 -6.16 2.95
N PRO A 67 22.81 -6.82 2.07
CA PRO A 67 22.49 -8.15 1.60
C PRO A 67 22.55 -9.14 2.76
N THR A 68 21.43 -9.81 3.02
CA THR A 68 21.26 -10.72 4.15
C THR A 68 20.79 -12.09 3.69
N LEU A 69 21.59 -13.11 3.99
CA LEU A 69 21.26 -14.52 3.78
C LEU A 69 20.74 -15.12 5.09
N ALA A 70 19.54 -15.69 5.07
CA ALA A 70 19.03 -16.49 6.18
C ALA A 70 19.29 -17.98 5.91
N ILE A 71 19.88 -18.68 6.88
CA ILE A 71 20.15 -20.12 6.79
C ILE A 71 19.27 -20.81 7.83
N VAL A 72 18.30 -21.60 7.37
CA VAL A 72 17.42 -22.40 8.22
C VAL A 72 18.06 -23.77 8.41
N GLN A 73 18.41 -24.09 9.65
CA GLN A 73 19.13 -25.31 10.01
C GLN A 73 18.31 -26.13 11.01
N ALA A 74 18.16 -27.42 10.73
CA ALA A 74 17.52 -28.40 11.62
C ALA A 74 18.44 -29.64 11.77
N SER A 75 19.70 -29.40 12.14
CA SER A 75 20.75 -30.41 12.38
C SER A 75 21.80 -29.88 13.38
N ASP A 76 22.52 -30.79 14.06
CA ASP A 76 23.53 -30.45 15.09
C ASP A 76 24.94 -30.16 14.49
N GLU A 77 25.04 -29.79 13.22
CA GLU A 77 26.34 -29.62 12.54
C GLU A 77 26.91 -28.18 12.67
N ASP A 78 27.86 -27.97 13.59
CA ASP A 78 28.48 -26.66 13.86
C ASP A 78 29.52 -26.22 12.80
N LEU A 79 30.18 -27.16 12.11
CA LEU A 79 31.29 -26.85 11.20
C LEU A 79 30.84 -26.15 9.91
N VAL A 80 29.69 -26.55 9.36
CA VAL A 80 29.12 -25.93 8.15
C VAL A 80 28.73 -24.48 8.44
N GLN A 81 28.22 -24.21 9.64
CA GLN A 81 27.92 -22.86 10.10
C GLN A 81 29.17 -21.98 10.15
N GLU A 82 30.29 -22.47 10.69
CA GLU A 82 31.54 -21.71 10.76
C GLU A 82 32.07 -21.33 9.36
N ILE A 83 32.02 -22.25 8.40
CA ILE A 83 32.49 -21.98 7.04
C ILE A 83 31.58 -20.98 6.32
N ASN A 84 30.25 -21.09 6.48
CA ASN A 84 29.30 -20.10 5.93
C ASN A 84 29.60 -18.69 6.48
N GLN A 85 29.85 -18.57 7.78
CA GLN A 85 30.18 -17.28 8.42
C GLN A 85 31.49 -16.70 7.92
N ASN A 86 32.53 -17.53 7.77
CA ASN A 86 33.84 -17.09 7.30
C ASN A 86 33.77 -16.54 5.87
N PHE A 87 33.16 -17.27 4.94
CA PHE A 87 33.00 -16.81 3.55
C PHE A 87 32.06 -15.61 3.42
N ALA A 88 30.96 -15.57 4.18
CA ALA A 88 30.07 -14.42 4.17
C ALA A 88 30.78 -13.15 4.68
N LYS A 89 31.57 -13.26 5.76
CA LYS A 89 32.36 -12.15 6.29
C LYS A 89 33.41 -11.67 5.29
N GLU A 90 34.03 -12.57 4.54
CA GLU A 90 35.01 -12.21 3.51
C GLU A 90 34.39 -11.40 2.37
N ILE A 91 33.18 -11.76 1.94
CA ILE A 91 32.40 -11.05 0.91
C ILE A 91 31.82 -9.74 1.43
N GLY A 92 31.47 -9.67 2.71
CA GLY A 92 30.70 -8.57 3.31
C GLY A 92 29.19 -8.80 3.33
N LEU A 93 28.76 -10.07 3.33
CA LEU A 93 27.37 -10.50 3.48
C LEU A 93 26.98 -10.60 4.96
N HIS A 94 25.77 -10.18 5.29
CA HIS A 94 25.17 -10.46 6.60
C HIS A 94 24.51 -11.84 6.56
N VAL A 95 24.70 -12.66 7.60
CA VAL A 95 24.09 -13.99 7.69
C VAL A 95 23.30 -14.09 8.99
N ILE A 96 22.05 -14.55 8.87
CA ILE A 96 21.19 -14.89 9.99
C ILE A 96 21.09 -16.41 10.02
N HIS A 97 21.58 -17.04 11.08
CA HIS A 97 21.41 -18.47 11.30
C HIS A 97 20.18 -18.73 12.17
N ILE A 98 19.31 -19.60 11.70
CA ILE A 98 18.11 -20.03 12.44
C ILE A 98 18.28 -21.51 12.76
N CYS A 99 18.70 -21.77 13.99
CA CYS A 99 18.87 -23.12 14.51
C CYS A 99 17.55 -23.58 15.12
N LEU A 100 16.88 -24.50 14.44
CA LEU A 100 15.65 -25.14 14.91
C LEU A 100 16.00 -26.41 15.71
N PRO A 101 15.32 -26.70 16.82
CA PRO A 101 15.55 -27.91 17.60
C PRO A 101 15.41 -29.20 16.78
N GLN A 102 16.11 -30.26 17.18
CA GLN A 102 15.84 -31.59 16.62
C GLN A 102 14.39 -32.01 16.85
N GLY A 103 13.72 -32.48 15.80
CA GLY A 103 12.31 -32.89 15.85
C GLY A 103 11.30 -31.75 15.64
N THR A 104 11.75 -30.53 15.27
CA THR A 104 10.84 -29.48 14.80
C THR A 104 9.95 -29.99 13.67
N SER A 105 8.66 -29.70 13.77
CA SER A 105 7.67 -30.15 12.80
C SER A 105 7.84 -29.46 11.44
N GLU A 106 7.37 -30.11 10.39
CA GLU A 106 7.35 -29.55 9.04
C GLU A 106 6.64 -28.19 9.00
N ASP A 107 5.52 -28.04 9.72
CA ASP A 107 4.75 -26.80 9.79
C ASP A 107 5.52 -25.66 10.48
N GLU A 108 6.32 -25.94 11.51
CA GLU A 108 7.16 -24.95 12.17
C GLU A 108 8.30 -24.49 11.26
N ILE A 109 8.93 -25.41 10.51
CA ILE A 109 9.95 -25.07 9.51
C ILE A 109 9.35 -24.17 8.42
N VAL A 110 8.19 -24.55 7.89
CA VAL A 110 7.45 -23.75 6.90
C VAL A 110 7.11 -22.37 7.47
N GLY A 111 6.59 -22.29 8.69
CA GLY A 111 6.26 -21.02 9.34
C GLY A 111 7.46 -20.07 9.44
N GLU A 112 8.64 -20.61 9.74
CA GLU A 112 9.87 -19.82 9.83
C GLU A 112 10.38 -19.36 8.45
N ILE A 113 10.29 -20.22 7.42
CA ILE A 113 10.59 -19.84 6.04
C ILE A 113 9.65 -18.73 5.57
N LEU A 114 8.34 -18.85 5.83
CA LEU A 114 7.35 -17.83 5.49
C LEU A 114 7.65 -16.51 6.20
N ARG A 115 8.03 -16.54 7.48
CA ARG A 115 8.48 -15.35 8.23
C ARG A 115 9.68 -14.67 7.57
N LEU A 116 10.66 -15.45 7.10
CA LEU A 116 11.83 -14.94 6.39
C LEU A 116 11.52 -14.42 4.99
N ASN A 117 10.54 -15.01 4.31
CA ASN A 117 10.07 -14.51 3.02
C ASN A 117 9.42 -13.13 3.15
N GLU A 118 8.67 -12.90 4.22
CA GLU A 118 8.02 -11.62 4.52
C GLU A 118 8.98 -10.55 5.11
N ASP A 119 10.19 -10.94 5.52
CA ASP A 119 11.19 -9.99 6.03
C ASP A 119 11.88 -9.27 4.85
N PRO A 120 11.68 -7.94 4.68
CA PRO A 120 12.28 -7.18 3.59
C PRO A 120 13.79 -6.99 3.75
N THR A 121 14.35 -7.28 4.93
CA THR A 121 15.80 -7.22 5.17
C THR A 121 16.52 -8.49 4.74
N VAL A 122 15.79 -9.59 4.55
CA VAL A 122 16.30 -10.89 4.09
C VAL A 122 16.16 -10.96 2.58
N HIS A 123 17.27 -11.24 1.89
CA HIS A 123 17.31 -11.26 0.42
C HIS A 123 17.57 -12.65 -0.15
N GLY A 124 18.00 -13.59 0.68
CA GLY A 124 18.15 -15.00 0.32
C GLY A 124 17.84 -15.92 1.49
N VAL A 125 17.31 -17.10 1.19
CA VAL A 125 17.02 -18.18 2.13
C VAL A 125 17.69 -19.45 1.63
N ALA A 126 18.51 -20.04 2.49
CA ALA A 126 19.15 -21.33 2.29
C ALA A 126 18.60 -22.35 3.29
N LEU A 127 18.47 -23.59 2.84
CA LEU A 127 17.97 -24.69 3.66
C LEU A 127 19.12 -25.66 3.97
N HIS A 128 19.38 -25.87 5.25
CA HIS A 128 20.31 -26.87 5.75
C HIS A 128 19.54 -27.88 6.60
N LEU A 129 18.79 -28.75 5.91
CA LEU A 129 17.91 -29.74 6.50
C LEU A 129 18.40 -31.14 6.16
N SER A 130 18.10 -32.12 7.01
CA SER A 130 18.36 -33.54 6.69
C SER A 130 17.48 -34.00 5.52
N GLU A 131 17.91 -35.03 4.78
CA GLU A 131 17.15 -35.54 3.62
C GLU A 131 15.72 -35.96 3.97
N ASN A 132 15.50 -36.46 5.20
CA ASN A 132 14.17 -36.85 5.68
C ASN A 132 13.24 -35.65 5.98
N ALA A 133 13.79 -34.44 6.10
CA ALA A 133 13.06 -33.20 6.36
C ALA A 133 12.82 -32.34 5.10
N CYS A 134 13.32 -32.74 3.92
CA CYS A 134 13.18 -31.99 2.67
C CYS A 134 11.91 -32.39 1.89
N SER A 135 10.74 -32.10 2.43
CA SER A 135 9.46 -32.31 1.73
C SER A 135 9.20 -31.25 0.65
N SER A 136 8.36 -31.55 -0.35
CA SER A 136 7.94 -30.56 -1.35
C SER A 136 7.26 -29.33 -0.73
N LYS A 137 6.59 -29.50 0.41
CA LYS A 137 5.95 -28.40 1.15
C LYS A 137 6.99 -27.42 1.72
N ILE A 138 8.07 -27.92 2.29
CA ILE A 138 9.18 -27.07 2.79
C ILE A 138 9.90 -26.40 1.62
N LEU A 139 10.23 -27.15 0.56
CA LEU A 139 10.95 -26.60 -0.58
C LEU A 139 10.15 -25.50 -1.29
N ASN A 140 8.85 -25.68 -1.46
CA ASN A 140 7.96 -24.68 -2.07
C ASN A 140 7.53 -23.56 -1.11
N ALA A 141 7.81 -23.69 0.19
CA ALA A 141 7.67 -22.56 1.10
C ALA A 141 8.72 -21.48 0.83
N VAL A 142 9.89 -21.81 0.27
CA VAL A 142 10.91 -20.82 -0.07
C VAL A 142 10.46 -20.02 -1.29
N LYS A 143 10.42 -18.68 -1.16
CA LYS A 143 10.04 -17.82 -2.29
C LYS A 143 11.10 -17.95 -3.41
N PRO A 144 10.71 -18.22 -4.67
CA PRO A 144 11.67 -18.49 -5.75
C PRO A 144 12.71 -17.40 -5.95
N GLU A 145 12.34 -16.14 -5.70
CA GLU A 145 13.25 -14.99 -5.80
C GLU A 145 14.28 -14.94 -4.66
N LYS A 146 14.00 -15.56 -3.50
CA LYS A 146 14.92 -15.66 -2.35
C LYS A 146 15.63 -17.01 -2.27
N ASP A 147 15.25 -17.99 -3.08
CA ASP A 147 15.83 -19.33 -3.09
C ASP A 147 17.26 -19.32 -3.64
N VAL A 148 18.26 -19.31 -2.75
CA VAL A 148 19.68 -19.33 -3.15
C VAL A 148 20.22 -20.73 -3.38
N ASP A 149 19.50 -21.75 -2.90
CA ASP A 149 19.87 -23.16 -3.08
C ASP A 149 19.23 -23.78 -4.33
N GLY A 150 18.35 -23.06 -5.03
CA GLY A 150 17.71 -23.52 -6.27
C GLY A 150 16.84 -24.76 -6.09
N VAL A 151 16.25 -24.94 -4.91
CA VAL A 151 15.54 -26.16 -4.52
C VAL A 151 14.03 -26.09 -4.69
N SER A 152 13.47 -24.89 -4.88
CA SER A 152 12.04 -24.72 -5.15
C SER A 152 11.66 -25.29 -6.52
N ASP A 153 10.44 -25.81 -6.64
CA ASP A 153 9.96 -26.40 -7.91
C ASP A 153 9.98 -25.38 -9.06
N VAL A 154 9.76 -24.10 -8.74
CA VAL A 154 9.82 -23.00 -9.71
C VAL A 154 11.23 -22.82 -10.27
N ASN A 155 12.26 -22.76 -9.42
CA ASN A 155 13.64 -22.62 -9.88
C ASN A 155 14.15 -23.86 -10.59
N LEU A 156 13.79 -25.05 -10.09
CA LEU A 156 14.12 -26.30 -10.75
C LEU A 156 13.45 -26.40 -12.13
N GLY A 157 12.18 -26.02 -12.24
CA GLY A 157 11.44 -25.97 -13.49
C GLY A 157 12.06 -24.97 -14.50
N ARG A 158 12.49 -23.79 -14.02
CA ARG A 158 13.22 -22.80 -14.86
C ARG A 158 14.53 -23.37 -15.38
N LEU A 159 15.32 -24.05 -14.53
CA LEU A 159 16.56 -24.71 -14.91
C LEU A 159 16.32 -25.77 -16.00
N VAL A 160 15.33 -26.65 -15.81
CA VAL A 160 14.98 -27.71 -16.77
C VAL A 160 14.55 -27.12 -18.11
N ARG A 161 13.73 -26.05 -18.11
CA ARG A 161 13.34 -25.32 -19.33
C ARG A 161 14.49 -24.56 -20.00
N GLY A 162 15.56 -24.28 -19.26
CA GLY A 162 16.75 -23.58 -19.76
C GLY A 162 16.73 -22.09 -19.56
N ASP A 163 15.86 -21.58 -18.70
CA ASP A 163 15.89 -20.21 -18.25
C ASP A 163 16.89 -20.04 -17.11
N THR A 164 18.17 -20.13 -17.44
CA THR A 164 19.27 -20.01 -16.48
C THR A 164 19.48 -18.57 -15.99
N TYR A 165 18.86 -17.59 -16.66
CA TYR A 165 18.96 -16.18 -16.27
C TYR A 165 18.06 -15.85 -15.09
N SER A 166 16.88 -16.46 -15.00
CA SER A 166 15.89 -16.19 -13.94
C SER A 166 15.87 -17.24 -12.81
N CYS A 167 16.70 -18.29 -12.89
CA CYS A 167 16.78 -19.34 -11.87
C CYS A 167 18.04 -19.24 -11.01
N SER A 168 17.94 -19.73 -9.77
CA SER A 168 19.10 -20.13 -8.97
C SER A 168 19.35 -21.61 -9.22
N VAL A 169 20.60 -21.98 -9.49
CA VAL A 169 20.99 -23.39 -9.68
C VAL A 169 21.49 -23.93 -8.36
N SER A 170 21.22 -25.21 -8.07
CA SER A 170 21.76 -25.88 -6.89
C SER A 170 23.25 -25.60 -6.70
N PRO A 171 23.68 -25.03 -5.56
CA PRO A 171 25.09 -24.78 -5.28
C PRO A 171 25.93 -26.05 -5.33
N THR A 172 25.37 -27.17 -4.84
CA THR A 172 26.02 -28.49 -4.90
C THR A 172 26.15 -28.97 -6.34
N ALA A 173 25.09 -28.85 -7.15
CA ALA A 173 25.19 -29.22 -8.57
C ALA A 173 26.23 -28.36 -9.31
N SER A 174 26.26 -27.06 -9.03
CA SER A 174 27.23 -26.13 -9.62
C SER A 174 28.67 -26.46 -9.19
N ALA A 175 28.88 -26.82 -7.92
CA ALA A 175 30.18 -27.26 -7.42
C ALA A 175 30.66 -28.56 -8.09
N VAL A 176 29.76 -29.54 -8.28
CA VAL A 176 30.07 -30.78 -9.01
C VAL A 176 30.45 -30.46 -10.45
N MET A 177 29.69 -29.62 -11.15
CA MET A 177 29.99 -29.22 -12.53
C MET A 177 31.35 -28.53 -12.65
N GLU A 178 31.65 -27.58 -11.77
CA GLU A 178 32.94 -26.86 -11.70
C GLU A 178 34.12 -27.83 -11.50
N LEU A 179 33.96 -28.83 -10.62
CA LEU A 179 34.98 -29.86 -10.41
C LEU A 179 35.13 -30.78 -11.62
N LEU A 180 34.03 -31.20 -12.23
CA LEU A 180 34.07 -32.07 -13.42
C LEU A 180 34.76 -31.37 -14.60
N GLU A 181 34.53 -30.07 -14.80
CA GLU A 181 35.22 -29.29 -15.83
C GLU A 181 36.74 -29.29 -15.61
N LYS A 182 37.21 -29.20 -14.34
CA LYS A 182 38.64 -29.25 -14.00
C LYS A 182 39.25 -30.65 -14.10
N LEU A 183 38.54 -31.67 -13.61
CA LEU A 183 39.04 -33.04 -13.50
C LEU A 183 38.97 -33.80 -14.83
N VAL A 184 37.92 -33.57 -15.60
CA VAL A 184 37.55 -34.43 -16.74
C VAL A 184 37.70 -33.70 -18.08
N LYS A 185 37.89 -32.37 -18.06
CA LYS A 185 37.96 -31.43 -19.21
C LYS A 185 36.69 -31.35 -20.06
N THR A 186 36.07 -32.49 -20.40
CA THR A 186 34.77 -32.57 -21.07
C THR A 186 33.97 -33.78 -20.57
N VAL A 187 32.67 -33.58 -20.39
CA VAL A 187 31.69 -34.62 -20.02
C VAL A 187 30.87 -35.09 -21.23
N ASP A 188 31.06 -34.48 -22.39
CA ASP A 188 30.35 -34.84 -23.62
C ASP A 188 30.63 -36.29 -24.02
N GLY A 189 29.58 -37.05 -24.32
CA GLY A 189 29.62 -38.47 -24.64
C GLY A 189 29.94 -39.41 -23.47
N LYS A 190 30.20 -38.89 -22.27
CA LYS A 190 30.54 -39.70 -21.08
C LYS A 190 29.30 -40.23 -20.37
N LYS A 191 29.42 -41.42 -19.77
CA LYS A 191 28.40 -42.01 -18.91
C LYS A 191 28.63 -41.58 -17.45
N VAL A 192 27.69 -40.83 -16.92
CA VAL A 192 27.72 -40.31 -15.54
C VAL A 192 26.68 -41.03 -14.69
N LEU A 193 27.13 -41.69 -13.63
CA LEU A 193 26.28 -42.39 -12.67
C LEU A 193 26.11 -41.57 -11.40
N LEU A 194 24.88 -41.25 -11.05
CA LEU A 194 24.48 -40.61 -9.79
C LEU A 194 24.04 -41.69 -8.79
N VAL A 195 24.70 -41.77 -7.64
CA VAL A 195 24.42 -42.81 -6.62
C VAL A 195 23.97 -42.17 -5.32
N GLU A 196 22.80 -42.58 -4.81
CA GLU A 196 22.14 -41.98 -3.63
C GLU A 196 22.03 -40.44 -3.73
N ILE A 197 21.66 -39.95 -4.90
CA ILE A 197 21.28 -38.56 -5.11
C ILE A 197 19.82 -38.58 -5.55
N CYS A 198 18.96 -37.87 -4.82
CA CYS A 198 17.52 -37.80 -5.10
C CYS A 198 17.01 -36.35 -5.13
N GLY A 199 15.77 -36.18 -5.61
CA GLY A 199 15.04 -34.91 -5.53
C GLY A 199 15.64 -33.79 -6.38
N PRO A 200 15.62 -32.52 -5.91
CA PRO A 200 16.06 -31.36 -6.69
C PRO A 200 17.53 -31.42 -7.14
N LEU A 201 18.42 -32.03 -6.34
CA LEU A 201 19.83 -32.16 -6.67
C LEU A 201 20.04 -33.14 -7.84
N GLU A 202 19.35 -34.28 -7.83
CA GLU A 202 19.39 -35.27 -8.91
C GLU A 202 18.93 -34.63 -10.23
N ALA A 203 17.77 -33.99 -10.21
CA ALA A 203 17.20 -33.34 -11.38
C ALA A 203 18.11 -32.22 -11.92
N SER A 204 18.72 -31.41 -11.03
CA SER A 204 19.67 -30.36 -11.40
C SER A 204 20.92 -30.94 -12.10
N LEU A 205 21.53 -31.96 -11.49
CA LEU A 205 22.72 -32.62 -12.05
C LEU A 205 22.42 -33.30 -13.38
N GLN A 206 21.31 -34.05 -13.46
CA GLN A 206 20.90 -34.70 -14.70
C GLN A 206 20.74 -33.68 -15.83
N CYS A 207 20.00 -32.59 -15.56
CA CYS A 207 19.77 -31.53 -16.54
C CYS A 207 21.09 -30.88 -17.02
N LEU A 208 21.96 -30.47 -16.09
CA LEU A 208 23.22 -29.79 -16.42
C LEU A 208 24.18 -30.69 -17.20
N LEU A 209 24.30 -31.96 -16.79
CA LEU A 209 25.17 -32.94 -17.43
C LEU A 209 24.67 -33.30 -18.83
N GLN A 210 23.36 -33.55 -18.99
CA GLN A 210 22.75 -33.86 -20.29
C GLN A 210 22.90 -32.70 -21.28
N ARG A 211 22.73 -31.45 -20.82
CA ARG A 211 22.96 -30.24 -21.65
C ARG A 211 24.41 -30.09 -22.12
N LYS A 212 25.37 -30.68 -21.38
CA LYS A 212 26.79 -30.74 -21.74
C LYS A 212 27.14 -32.01 -22.54
N GLY A 213 26.15 -32.79 -22.99
CA GLY A 213 26.31 -33.97 -23.84
C GLY A 213 26.55 -35.29 -23.11
N ALA A 214 26.45 -35.31 -21.77
CA ALA A 214 26.65 -36.53 -21.00
C ALA A 214 25.40 -37.43 -20.98
N MET A 215 25.60 -38.75 -20.91
CA MET A 215 24.55 -39.73 -20.63
C MET A 215 24.46 -39.94 -19.12
N THR A 216 23.33 -39.62 -18.51
CA THR A 216 23.15 -39.74 -17.06
C THR A 216 22.33 -40.98 -16.68
N MET A 217 22.71 -41.61 -15.58
CA MET A 217 21.98 -42.72 -14.97
C MET A 217 21.95 -42.53 -13.45
N SER A 218 20.88 -42.93 -12.78
CA SER A 218 20.79 -42.90 -11.31
C SER A 218 20.51 -44.27 -10.70
N CYS A 219 20.94 -44.47 -9.46
CA CYS A 219 20.60 -45.64 -8.65
C CYS A 219 20.82 -45.42 -7.15
N GLN A 220 20.20 -46.27 -6.34
CA GLN A 220 20.50 -46.42 -4.90
C GLN A 220 21.55 -47.53 -4.68
N TRP A 221 22.25 -47.50 -3.55
CA TRP A 221 23.24 -48.51 -3.16
C TRP A 221 22.66 -49.94 -3.14
N LYS A 222 21.35 -50.07 -2.85
CA LYS A 222 20.64 -51.36 -2.78
C LYS A 222 20.15 -51.89 -4.13
N THR A 223 20.45 -51.19 -5.24
CA THR A 223 19.94 -51.56 -6.56
C THR A 223 20.61 -52.86 -7.07
N GLN A 224 19.83 -53.84 -7.52
CA GLN A 224 20.35 -55.14 -8.00
C GLN A 224 21.37 -55.04 -9.15
N GLN A 225 21.29 -54.00 -9.98
CA GLN A 225 22.17 -53.78 -11.13
C GLN A 225 23.35 -52.82 -10.83
N LEU A 226 23.59 -52.46 -9.57
CA LEU A 226 24.59 -51.45 -9.19
C LEU A 226 25.98 -51.79 -9.74
N GLN A 227 26.42 -53.04 -9.63
CA GLN A 227 27.73 -53.48 -10.13
C GLN A 227 27.90 -53.21 -11.63
N SER A 228 26.90 -53.56 -12.44
CA SER A 228 26.94 -53.33 -13.89
C SER A 228 26.96 -51.83 -14.21
N LYS A 229 26.21 -51.02 -13.47
CA LYS A 229 26.17 -49.56 -13.66
C LYS A 229 27.51 -48.90 -13.30
N LEU A 230 28.11 -49.27 -12.16
CA LEU A 230 29.42 -48.76 -11.72
C LEU A 230 30.54 -49.12 -12.71
N HIS A 231 30.50 -50.31 -13.30
CA HIS A 231 31.50 -50.75 -14.28
C HIS A 231 31.37 -50.00 -15.63
N GLN A 232 30.18 -49.51 -15.97
CA GLN A 232 29.92 -48.78 -17.22
C GLN A 232 30.12 -47.27 -17.10
N ALA A 233 30.29 -46.73 -15.90
CA ALA A 233 30.37 -45.30 -15.64
C ALA A 233 31.79 -44.75 -15.85
N ASP A 234 31.90 -43.67 -16.62
CA ASP A 234 33.13 -42.89 -16.76
C ASP A 234 33.31 -41.91 -15.59
N VAL A 235 32.18 -41.46 -15.02
CA VAL A 235 32.11 -40.58 -13.85
C VAL A 235 31.05 -41.12 -12.89
N VAL A 236 31.36 -41.14 -11.59
CA VAL A 236 30.41 -41.49 -10.53
C VAL A 236 30.30 -40.31 -9.56
N VAL A 237 29.08 -39.81 -9.36
CA VAL A 237 28.78 -38.79 -8.36
C VAL A 237 28.00 -39.45 -7.22
N VAL A 238 28.50 -39.40 -6.00
CA VAL A 238 27.90 -40.05 -4.83
C VAL A 238 27.29 -39.00 -3.88
N GLY A 239 26.08 -39.26 -3.39
CA GLY A 239 25.37 -38.39 -2.45
C GLY A 239 25.45 -38.82 -0.99
N SER A 240 25.91 -40.05 -0.70
CA SER A 240 26.11 -40.56 0.65
C SER A 240 27.35 -41.45 0.74
N THR A 241 27.77 -41.75 1.97
CA THR A 241 28.92 -42.62 2.25
C THR A 241 28.69 -44.02 1.66
N LYS A 242 29.67 -44.50 0.89
CA LYS A 242 29.63 -45.86 0.32
C LYS A 242 29.55 -46.89 1.45
N PRO A 243 28.55 -47.79 1.45
CA PRO A 243 28.50 -48.92 2.36
C PRO A 243 29.78 -49.76 2.30
N LYS A 244 30.22 -50.29 3.45
CA LYS A 244 31.45 -51.09 3.56
C LYS A 244 31.36 -52.39 2.74
N GLU A 245 30.14 -52.88 2.55
CA GLU A 245 29.80 -54.11 1.84
C GLU A 245 30.01 -54.02 0.32
N ILE A 246 30.11 -52.81 -0.24
CA ILE A 246 30.27 -52.60 -1.68
C ILE A 246 31.76 -52.61 -2.04
N PRO A 247 32.24 -53.61 -2.81
CA PRO A 247 33.65 -53.73 -3.16
C PRO A 247 34.11 -52.59 -4.06
N VAL A 248 35.30 -52.06 -3.78
CA VAL A 248 35.95 -51.04 -4.61
C VAL A 248 36.23 -51.55 -6.02
N SER A 249 36.41 -52.87 -6.19
CA SER A 249 36.60 -53.55 -7.47
C SER A 249 35.41 -53.45 -8.43
N TRP A 250 34.24 -53.00 -7.98
CA TRP A 250 33.08 -52.74 -8.84
C TRP A 250 33.21 -51.46 -9.66
N ILE A 251 34.10 -50.56 -9.26
CA ILE A 251 34.37 -49.31 -9.97
C ILE A 251 35.50 -49.55 -10.97
N ARG A 252 35.26 -49.19 -12.23
CA ARG A 252 36.26 -49.35 -13.29
C ARG A 252 37.50 -48.49 -12.98
N PRO A 253 38.73 -49.02 -13.15
CA PRO A 253 39.95 -48.23 -13.02
C PRO A 253 39.94 -47.03 -13.99
N GLY A 254 40.21 -45.83 -13.47
CA GLY A 254 40.20 -44.58 -14.24
C GLY A 254 38.88 -43.81 -14.22
N THR A 255 37.83 -44.34 -13.58
CA THR A 255 36.57 -43.60 -13.32
C THR A 255 36.80 -42.43 -12.37
N THR A 256 36.28 -41.25 -12.72
CA THR A 256 36.32 -40.07 -11.84
C THR A 256 35.19 -40.16 -10.82
N ILE A 257 35.52 -40.09 -9.53
CA ILE A 257 34.54 -40.09 -8.44
C ILE A 257 34.44 -38.68 -7.85
N VAL A 258 33.23 -38.16 -7.69
CA VAL A 258 32.92 -36.89 -7.02
C VAL A 258 31.98 -37.16 -5.85
N ASP A 259 32.34 -36.70 -4.67
CA ASP A 259 31.57 -36.93 -3.44
C ASP A 259 30.86 -35.64 -3.00
N CYS A 260 29.53 -35.67 -2.96
CA CYS A 260 28.69 -34.54 -2.57
C CYS A 260 28.48 -34.41 -1.05
N TYR A 261 28.79 -35.45 -0.26
CA TYR A 261 28.59 -35.48 1.18
C TYR A 261 29.85 -35.97 1.88
N PRO A 262 30.87 -35.10 2.01
CA PRO A 262 32.07 -35.46 2.76
C PRO A 262 31.69 -35.67 4.22
N ASP A 263 31.85 -36.90 4.69
CA ASP A 263 31.83 -37.22 6.12
C ASP A 263 33.04 -36.53 6.77
N PHE A 264 32.88 -35.24 7.10
CA PHE A 264 33.94 -34.37 7.62
C PHE A 264 34.52 -34.88 8.96
N LEU A 265 33.90 -35.87 9.59
CA LEU A 265 34.18 -36.30 10.95
C LEU A 265 34.91 -37.63 11.09
N SER A 266 34.92 -38.53 10.11
CA SER A 266 35.45 -39.87 10.39
C SER A 266 36.97 -39.98 10.25
N GLY A 267 37.64 -39.25 9.35
CA GLY A 267 39.07 -39.49 9.05
C GLY A 267 39.38 -40.91 8.57
N GLU A 268 38.41 -41.82 8.59
CA GLU A 268 38.43 -43.18 8.13
C GLU A 268 37.77 -43.22 6.76
N HIS A 269 38.60 -43.27 5.74
CA HIS A 269 38.13 -43.47 4.38
C HIS A 269 37.57 -44.89 4.29
N GLY A 270 36.27 -45.04 4.02
CA GLY A 270 35.63 -46.33 3.69
C GLY A 270 36.10 -46.96 2.35
N TYR A 271 37.15 -46.39 1.76
CA TYR A 271 37.89 -46.92 0.63
C TYR A 271 39.29 -47.26 1.13
N GLY A 272 39.58 -48.56 1.28
CA GLY A 272 40.82 -49.07 1.84
C GLY A 272 42.08 -48.46 1.20
N GLN A 273 43.14 -48.39 1.99
CA GLN A 273 44.46 -47.78 1.68
C GLN A 273 45.20 -48.40 0.47
N ASP A 274 44.63 -49.39 -0.22
CA ASP A 274 45.31 -50.18 -1.25
C ASP A 274 44.92 -49.85 -2.70
N VAL A 275 44.20 -48.76 -2.97
CA VAL A 275 44.01 -48.25 -4.34
C VAL A 275 44.43 -46.78 -4.39
N LYS A 276 45.57 -46.50 -5.04
CA LYS A 276 45.97 -45.15 -5.46
C LYS A 276 44.97 -44.62 -6.48
N TYR A 277 43.87 -44.05 -6.03
CA TYR A 277 43.05 -43.18 -6.88
C TYR A 277 43.85 -41.91 -7.16
N SER A 278 44.05 -41.56 -8.43
CA SER A 278 44.72 -40.32 -8.83
C SER A 278 43.99 -39.05 -8.35
N ASN A 279 42.76 -39.18 -7.84
CA ASN A 279 41.84 -38.08 -7.56
C ASN A 279 41.35 -38.02 -6.09
N GLN A 280 42.14 -38.49 -5.11
CA GLN A 280 41.85 -38.31 -3.66
C GLN A 280 41.70 -36.82 -3.27
N SER A 281 42.15 -35.93 -4.15
CA SER A 281 42.03 -34.48 -4.09
C SER A 281 40.58 -33.96 -4.32
N ALA A 282 39.74 -34.64 -5.11
CA ALA A 282 38.43 -34.12 -5.51
C ALA A 282 37.34 -34.18 -4.40
N ILE A 283 37.48 -35.13 -3.47
CA ILE A 283 36.46 -35.48 -2.45
C ILE A 283 36.30 -34.36 -1.40
N ASP A 284 37.40 -33.71 -0.97
CA ASP A 284 37.36 -32.64 0.05
C ASP A 284 36.97 -31.25 -0.51
N ALA A 285 36.74 -31.12 -1.82
CA ALA A 285 36.56 -29.82 -2.49
C ALA A 285 35.10 -29.39 -2.65
N VAL A 286 34.14 -30.34 -2.67
CA VAL A 286 32.72 -30.05 -2.95
C VAL A 286 32.10 -29.18 -1.86
N GLY A 287 32.33 -29.47 -0.57
CA GLY A 287 31.74 -28.71 0.54
C GLY A 287 32.06 -27.20 0.48
N PRO A 288 33.34 -26.78 0.49
CA PRO A 288 33.71 -25.38 0.36
C PRO A 288 33.22 -24.73 -0.95
N LEU A 289 33.24 -25.45 -2.08
CA LEU A 289 32.73 -24.94 -3.35
C LEU A 289 31.22 -24.75 -3.33
N THR A 290 30.45 -25.66 -2.72
CA THR A 290 29.00 -25.52 -2.52
C THR A 290 28.68 -24.24 -1.75
N ILE A 291 29.40 -23.97 -0.66
CA ILE A 291 29.20 -22.75 0.12
C ILE A 291 29.59 -21.52 -0.72
N ALA A 292 30.71 -21.55 -1.45
CA ALA A 292 31.09 -20.44 -2.34
C ALA A 292 30.07 -20.18 -3.45
N MET A 293 29.52 -21.22 -4.08
CA MET A 293 28.47 -21.13 -5.09
C MET A 293 27.16 -20.62 -4.52
N ARG A 294 26.82 -20.99 -3.28
CA ARG A 294 25.66 -20.41 -2.56
C ARG A 294 25.84 -18.91 -2.36
N MET A 295 27.03 -18.47 -1.93
CA MET A 295 27.31 -17.04 -1.80
C MET A 295 27.25 -16.32 -3.15
N GLN A 296 27.71 -16.95 -4.23
CA GLN A 296 27.56 -16.41 -5.57
C GLN A 296 26.08 -16.29 -5.98
N ASN A 297 25.25 -17.30 -5.71
CA ASN A 297 23.81 -17.24 -5.92
C ASN A 297 23.17 -16.12 -5.10
N MET A 298 23.59 -15.94 -3.84
CA MET A 298 23.14 -14.83 -2.99
C MET A 298 23.46 -13.46 -3.61
N VAL A 299 24.65 -13.28 -4.19
CA VAL A 299 25.02 -12.05 -4.91
C VAL A 299 24.17 -11.86 -6.18
N LYS A 300 23.94 -12.93 -6.97
CA LYS A 300 23.05 -12.89 -8.15
C LYS A 300 21.61 -12.53 -7.78
N THR A 301 21.10 -13.12 -6.71
CA THR A 301 19.77 -12.80 -6.17
C THR A 301 19.70 -11.35 -5.68
N SER A 302 20.75 -10.86 -5.03
CA SER A 302 20.86 -9.46 -4.60
C SER A 302 20.83 -8.49 -5.79
N GLU A 303 21.55 -8.81 -6.87
CA GLU A 303 21.53 -8.03 -8.11
C GLU A 303 20.13 -7.99 -8.74
N ARG A 304 19.49 -9.16 -8.89
CA ARG A 304 18.11 -9.27 -9.39
C ARG A 304 17.12 -8.50 -8.51
N TRP A 305 17.29 -8.56 -7.19
CA TRP A 305 16.47 -7.82 -6.24
C TRP A 305 16.63 -6.31 -6.47
N ILE A 306 17.86 -5.79 -6.53
CA ILE A 306 18.11 -4.36 -6.82
C ILE A 306 17.46 -3.94 -8.15
N GLN A 307 17.64 -4.73 -9.20
CA GLN A 307 17.00 -4.47 -10.50
C GLN A 307 15.47 -4.52 -10.43
N SER A 308 14.89 -5.32 -9.52
CA SER A 308 13.45 -5.33 -9.26
C SER A 308 12.95 -4.13 -8.47
N GLN A 309 13.82 -3.49 -7.68
CA GLN A 309 13.44 -2.32 -6.90
C GLN A 309 13.30 -1.06 -7.77
N GLN A 310 13.99 -1.01 -8.91
CA GLN A 310 13.95 0.13 -9.82
C GLN A 310 12.59 0.30 -10.48
N TYR A 311 12.30 1.54 -10.90
CA TYR A 311 11.16 1.83 -11.77
C TYR A 311 11.26 1.00 -13.06
N ARG A 312 10.11 0.53 -13.54
CA ARG A 312 10.00 -0.23 -14.77
C ARG A 312 8.95 0.43 -15.65
N GLU A 313 9.25 0.51 -16.94
CA GLU A 313 8.23 0.85 -17.92
C GLU A 313 7.08 -0.17 -17.84
N TRP A 314 5.86 0.35 -17.93
CA TRP A 314 4.67 -0.48 -17.87
C TRP A 314 4.55 -1.35 -19.13
N ASN A 315 4.07 -2.57 -18.93
CA ASN A 315 3.70 -3.47 -20.02
C ASN A 315 2.19 -3.75 -19.98
N LEU A 316 1.41 -2.68 -19.89
CA LEU A 316 -0.04 -2.72 -19.69
C LEU A 316 -0.76 -3.14 -20.96
N HIS A 317 -1.50 -4.25 -20.87
CA HIS A 317 -2.30 -4.75 -21.99
C HIS A 317 -3.73 -4.23 -21.89
N CYS A 318 -4.09 -3.17 -22.62
CA CYS A 318 -5.44 -2.62 -22.52
C CYS A 318 -6.53 -3.61 -22.97
N LEU A 319 -7.64 -3.65 -22.24
CA LEU A 319 -8.79 -4.48 -22.60
C LEU A 319 -9.52 -3.84 -23.77
N LYS A 320 -9.95 -4.65 -24.74
CA LYS A 320 -10.74 -4.17 -25.87
C LYS A 320 -12.16 -3.88 -25.40
N LEU A 321 -12.71 -2.78 -25.90
CA LEU A 321 -14.09 -2.42 -25.67
C LEU A 321 -14.90 -2.50 -26.96
N GLN A 322 -16.12 -3.02 -26.88
CA GLN A 322 -17.07 -3.07 -27.98
C GLN A 322 -18.35 -2.31 -27.59
N PRO A 323 -18.39 -0.98 -27.80
CA PRO A 323 -19.58 -0.20 -27.48
C PRO A 323 -20.81 -0.62 -28.30
N LEU A 324 -21.95 -0.75 -27.65
CA LEU A 324 -23.24 -1.07 -28.25
C LEU A 324 -24.08 0.20 -28.40
N SER A 325 -24.99 0.19 -29.38
CA SER A 325 -25.97 1.23 -29.62
C SER A 325 -27.35 0.60 -29.84
N PRO A 326 -28.39 0.92 -29.03
CA PRO A 326 -28.36 1.85 -27.90
C PRO A 326 -27.44 1.38 -26.75
N VAL A 327 -26.90 2.34 -25.99
CA VAL A 327 -26.03 2.05 -24.84
C VAL A 327 -26.85 1.31 -23.76
N PRO A 328 -26.40 0.13 -23.29
CA PRO A 328 -27.08 -0.62 -22.22
C PRO A 328 -27.02 0.11 -20.87
N SER A 329 -27.66 -0.45 -19.85
CA SER A 329 -27.50 0.07 -18.48
C SER A 329 -26.06 -0.09 -17.97
N ASP A 330 -25.64 0.77 -17.04
CA ASP A 330 -24.27 0.77 -16.51
C ASP A 330 -23.87 -0.61 -15.93
N ILE A 331 -24.79 -1.28 -15.24
CA ILE A 331 -24.55 -2.61 -14.66
C ILE A 331 -24.44 -3.70 -15.72
N GLU A 332 -25.24 -3.64 -16.80
CA GLU A 332 -25.12 -4.57 -17.93
C GLU A 332 -23.77 -4.42 -18.63
N ILE A 333 -23.30 -3.18 -18.81
CA ILE A 333 -21.96 -2.90 -19.35
C ILE A 333 -20.88 -3.44 -18.42
N SER A 334 -20.98 -3.20 -17.11
CA SER A 334 -20.01 -3.68 -16.13
C SER A 334 -19.92 -5.20 -16.11
N ARG A 335 -21.04 -5.91 -16.24
CA ARG A 335 -21.09 -7.38 -16.27
C ARG A 335 -20.66 -7.97 -17.60
N GLY A 336 -20.86 -7.22 -18.68
CA GLY A 336 -20.44 -7.61 -20.03
C GLY A 336 -18.93 -7.59 -20.25
N GLN A 337 -18.15 -6.98 -19.34
CA GLN A 337 -16.71 -6.89 -19.43
C GLN A 337 -16.02 -7.74 -18.36
N SER A 338 -15.16 -8.68 -18.80
CA SER A 338 -14.32 -9.45 -17.87
C SER A 338 -13.11 -8.61 -17.43
N PRO A 339 -12.97 -8.28 -16.14
CA PRO A 339 -11.79 -7.57 -15.63
C PRO A 339 -10.54 -8.47 -15.69
N LYS A 340 -9.36 -7.86 -15.77
CA LYS A 340 -8.11 -8.60 -15.51
C LYS A 340 -8.07 -9.06 -14.05
N ALA A 341 -7.40 -10.18 -13.81
CA ALA A 341 -6.97 -10.50 -12.46
C ALA A 341 -6.08 -9.37 -11.92
N VAL A 342 -6.29 -8.97 -10.67
CA VAL A 342 -5.65 -7.77 -10.11
C VAL A 342 -4.14 -7.92 -9.93
N ASP A 343 -3.65 -9.15 -9.73
CA ASP A 343 -2.23 -9.48 -9.68
C ASP A 343 -1.55 -9.31 -11.04
N VAL A 344 -2.25 -9.66 -12.13
CA VAL A 344 -1.80 -9.39 -13.51
C VAL A 344 -1.73 -7.89 -13.75
N LEU A 345 -2.78 -7.14 -13.41
CA LEU A 345 -2.79 -5.69 -13.53
C LEU A 345 -1.64 -5.06 -12.72
N ALA A 346 -1.48 -5.47 -11.46
CA ALA A 346 -0.43 -5.00 -10.57
C ALA A 346 0.97 -5.21 -11.18
N LYS A 347 1.23 -6.41 -11.71
CA LYS A 347 2.49 -6.72 -12.39
C LYS A 347 2.72 -5.87 -13.63
N GLU A 348 1.69 -5.64 -14.44
CA GLU A 348 1.76 -4.84 -15.67
C GLU A 348 2.11 -3.37 -15.40
N ILE A 349 1.71 -2.83 -14.25
CA ILE A 349 2.00 -1.45 -13.82
C ILE A 349 3.23 -1.33 -12.90
N GLY A 350 4.02 -2.39 -12.77
CA GLY A 350 5.30 -2.37 -12.03
C GLY A 350 5.18 -2.48 -10.50
N LEU A 351 4.05 -2.96 -9.97
CA LEU A 351 3.94 -3.36 -8.56
C LEU A 351 4.65 -4.70 -8.34
N LEU A 352 5.33 -4.82 -7.19
CA LEU A 352 5.92 -6.07 -6.75
C LEU A 352 4.89 -6.95 -6.03
N ALA A 353 5.10 -8.25 -6.03
CA ALA A 353 4.17 -9.21 -5.43
C ALA A 353 3.99 -9.00 -3.91
N ASP A 354 5.01 -8.49 -3.22
CA ASP A 354 5.00 -8.15 -1.80
C ASP A 354 4.44 -6.75 -1.50
N GLU A 355 4.09 -5.97 -2.53
CA GLU A 355 3.46 -4.66 -2.40
C GLU A 355 1.93 -4.71 -2.50
N ILE A 356 1.34 -5.88 -2.77
CA ILE A 356 -0.10 -6.04 -2.92
C ILE A 356 -0.67 -7.04 -1.91
N GLU A 357 -1.87 -6.75 -1.43
CA GLU A 357 -2.68 -7.65 -0.61
C GLU A 357 -4.00 -7.90 -1.36
N ILE A 358 -4.18 -9.11 -1.87
CA ILE A 358 -5.28 -9.45 -2.80
C ILE A 358 -6.60 -9.64 -2.04
N TYR A 359 -7.68 -9.04 -2.55
CA TYR A 359 -9.06 -9.16 -2.03
C TYR A 359 -9.99 -9.70 -3.12
N GLY A 360 -10.06 -11.03 -3.26
CA GLY A 360 -10.76 -11.64 -4.39
C GLY A 360 -9.92 -11.55 -5.68
N GLN A 361 -10.53 -11.58 -6.86
CA GLN A 361 -9.78 -11.59 -8.12
C GLN A 361 -9.55 -10.20 -8.74
N THR A 362 -10.33 -9.21 -8.33
CA THR A 362 -10.53 -7.94 -9.07
C THR A 362 -9.98 -6.71 -8.37
N LYS A 363 -9.58 -6.84 -7.09
CA LYS A 363 -9.11 -5.73 -6.26
C LYS A 363 -8.01 -6.14 -5.28
N ALA A 364 -7.10 -5.21 -4.97
CA ALA A 364 -6.00 -5.43 -4.04
C ALA A 364 -5.66 -4.14 -3.29
N LYS A 365 -5.26 -4.25 -2.02
CA LYS A 365 -4.67 -3.15 -1.25
C LYS A 365 -3.19 -2.99 -1.63
N VAL A 366 -2.73 -1.76 -1.83
CA VAL A 366 -1.32 -1.47 -2.18
C VAL A 366 -0.57 -0.92 -0.97
N ARG A 367 0.55 -1.56 -0.62
CA ARG A 367 1.37 -1.22 0.53
C ARG A 367 2.14 0.07 0.33
N LEU A 368 2.33 0.81 1.42
CA LEU A 368 3.03 2.10 1.41
C LEU A 368 4.55 1.95 1.23
N SER A 369 5.13 0.75 1.37
CA SER A 369 6.55 0.45 1.12
C SER A 369 7.00 0.85 -0.29
N LEU A 370 6.07 0.89 -1.24
CA LEU A 370 6.30 1.39 -2.60
C LEU A 370 6.82 2.82 -2.64
N LEU A 371 6.32 3.71 -1.76
CA LEU A 371 6.78 5.09 -1.73
C LEU A 371 8.25 5.20 -1.32
N GLU A 372 8.73 4.30 -0.46
CA GLU A 372 10.16 4.23 -0.11
C GLU A 372 11.00 3.67 -1.26
N ARG A 373 10.48 2.64 -1.95
CA ARG A 373 11.14 2.04 -3.12
C ARG A 373 11.29 3.03 -4.28
N LEU A 374 10.24 3.78 -4.58
CA LEU A 374 10.17 4.74 -5.69
C LEU A 374 10.40 6.20 -5.24
N LYS A 375 10.98 6.44 -4.07
CA LYS A 375 11.17 7.81 -3.54
C LYS A 375 11.94 8.74 -4.50
N ASP A 376 12.93 8.18 -5.20
CA ASP A 376 13.83 8.89 -6.11
C ASP A 376 13.29 8.98 -7.55
N GLN A 377 12.18 8.29 -7.84
CA GLN A 377 11.50 8.37 -9.14
C GLN A 377 10.77 9.72 -9.26
N THR A 378 10.94 10.43 -10.37
CA THR A 378 10.20 11.68 -10.61
C THR A 378 8.69 11.41 -10.71
N ASP A 379 7.89 12.26 -10.06
CA ASP A 379 6.43 12.21 -10.13
C ASP A 379 5.94 12.55 -11.55
N GLY A 380 4.87 11.88 -11.99
CA GLY A 380 4.17 12.25 -13.21
C GLY A 380 3.38 13.56 -13.12
N LYS A 381 2.60 13.85 -14.17
CA LYS A 381 1.70 15.00 -14.23
C LYS A 381 0.43 14.74 -13.43
N TYR A 382 -0.01 15.73 -12.66
CA TYR A 382 -1.20 15.60 -11.82
C TYR A 382 -2.35 16.42 -12.37
N VAL A 383 -3.49 15.80 -12.63
CA VAL A 383 -4.67 16.42 -13.26
C VAL A 383 -5.84 16.38 -12.30
N LEU A 384 -6.47 17.52 -12.08
CA LEU A 384 -7.67 17.65 -11.25
C LEU A 384 -8.91 17.82 -12.11
N VAL A 385 -9.88 16.92 -11.97
CA VAL A 385 -11.22 17.05 -12.55
C VAL A 385 -12.15 17.69 -11.53
N ALA A 386 -12.77 18.79 -11.92
CA ALA A 386 -13.84 19.47 -11.18
C ALA A 386 -15.00 19.76 -12.13
N GLY A 387 -16.06 20.41 -11.66
CA GLY A 387 -17.20 20.74 -12.52
C GLY A 387 -17.75 22.13 -12.24
N ILE A 388 -18.74 22.51 -13.04
CA ILE A 388 -19.60 23.65 -12.73
C ILE A 388 -20.42 23.41 -11.45
N THR A 389 -21.16 24.43 -11.00
CA THR A 389 -22.05 24.26 -9.86
C THR A 389 -23.06 23.13 -10.15
N PRO A 390 -23.14 22.08 -9.31
CA PRO A 390 -24.02 20.96 -9.59
C PRO A 390 -25.50 21.30 -9.80
N THR A 391 -26.13 20.56 -10.71
CA THR A 391 -27.56 20.59 -10.98
C THR A 391 -28.16 19.18 -10.82
N PRO A 392 -29.48 19.04 -10.58
CA PRO A 392 -30.14 17.73 -10.56
C PRO A 392 -30.03 16.93 -11.87
N LEU A 393 -29.63 17.57 -12.98
CA LEU A 393 -29.47 16.93 -14.30
C LEU A 393 -28.16 16.13 -14.40
N GLY A 394 -27.20 16.41 -13.52
CA GLY A 394 -25.89 15.74 -13.48
C GLY A 394 -24.91 16.25 -14.54
N GLU A 395 -23.63 16.36 -14.14
CA GLU A 395 -22.56 16.82 -15.04
C GLU A 395 -21.70 15.66 -15.58
N GLY A 396 -21.68 14.52 -14.88
CA GLY A 396 -20.82 13.39 -15.25
C GLY A 396 -19.33 13.60 -14.96
N LYS A 397 -18.97 14.24 -13.83
CA LYS A 397 -17.56 14.46 -13.46
C LYS A 397 -16.74 13.16 -13.44
N SER A 398 -17.21 12.14 -12.73
CA SER A 398 -16.51 10.86 -12.63
C SER A 398 -16.48 10.10 -13.95
N THR A 399 -17.48 10.30 -14.84
CA THR A 399 -17.44 9.72 -16.19
C THR A 399 -16.31 10.37 -17.01
N VAL A 400 -16.12 11.68 -16.89
CA VAL A 400 -15.00 12.40 -17.52
C VAL A 400 -13.66 11.94 -16.96
N THR A 401 -13.53 11.79 -15.63
CA THR A 401 -12.30 11.29 -15.00
C THR A 401 -11.89 9.94 -15.59
N ILE A 402 -12.84 9.01 -15.68
CA ILE A 402 -12.59 7.66 -16.20
C ILE A 402 -12.40 7.68 -17.73
N GLY A 403 -13.19 8.46 -18.47
CA GLY A 403 -13.04 8.62 -19.92
C GLY A 403 -11.67 9.19 -20.29
N LEU A 404 -11.19 10.20 -19.55
CA LEU A 404 -9.88 10.81 -19.74
C LEU A 404 -8.74 9.82 -19.46
N VAL A 405 -8.78 9.09 -18.33
CA VAL A 405 -7.71 8.13 -18.03
C VAL A 405 -7.67 6.98 -19.04
N GLN A 406 -8.84 6.51 -19.49
CA GLN A 406 -8.98 5.51 -20.55
C GLN A 406 -8.42 6.03 -21.89
N ALA A 407 -8.73 7.27 -22.26
CA ALA A 407 -8.20 7.91 -23.46
C ALA A 407 -6.66 8.01 -23.44
N LEU A 408 -6.09 8.49 -22.32
CA LEU A 408 -4.64 8.59 -22.15
C LEU A 408 -3.97 7.22 -22.25
N THR A 409 -4.55 6.21 -21.58
CA THR A 409 -3.93 4.89 -21.46
C THR A 409 -4.17 4.03 -22.70
N ALA A 410 -5.42 3.74 -23.03
CA ALA A 410 -5.78 2.76 -24.05
C ALA A 410 -5.69 3.30 -25.49
N HIS A 411 -5.76 4.62 -25.67
CA HIS A 411 -5.80 5.24 -27.00
C HIS A 411 -4.59 6.12 -27.33
N LEU A 412 -3.89 6.65 -26.32
CA LEU A 412 -2.67 7.43 -26.50
C LEU A 412 -1.39 6.74 -25.98
N ASN A 413 -1.51 5.55 -25.39
CA ASN A 413 -0.40 4.76 -24.85
C ASN A 413 0.48 5.55 -23.84
N VAL A 414 -0.18 6.32 -22.97
CA VAL A 414 0.46 7.08 -21.89
C VAL A 414 0.09 6.44 -20.55
N ASN A 415 1.09 6.08 -19.75
CA ASN A 415 0.88 5.54 -18.40
C ASN A 415 0.00 6.49 -17.60
N SER A 416 -1.19 6.03 -17.24
CA SER A 416 -2.12 6.88 -16.50
C SER A 416 -2.88 6.12 -15.43
N PHE A 417 -3.25 6.84 -14.38
CA PHE A 417 -3.96 6.33 -13.21
C PHE A 417 -5.16 7.22 -12.91
N ALA A 418 -6.27 6.65 -12.47
CA ALA A 418 -7.34 7.43 -11.85
C ALA A 418 -7.36 7.26 -10.33
N CYS A 419 -7.59 8.34 -9.59
CA CYS A 419 -7.76 8.32 -8.13
C CYS A 419 -9.17 8.80 -7.76
N LEU A 420 -10.00 7.89 -7.27
CA LEU A 420 -11.40 8.13 -6.93
C LEU A 420 -11.66 7.95 -5.43
N ARG A 421 -12.78 8.55 -5.00
CA ARG A 421 -13.31 8.37 -3.65
C ARG A 421 -14.10 7.07 -3.56
N GLN A 422 -14.00 6.41 -2.41
CA GLN A 422 -14.92 5.33 -2.06
C GLN A 422 -16.31 5.93 -1.75
N PRO A 423 -17.40 5.41 -2.35
CA PRO A 423 -18.75 5.82 -1.99
C PRO A 423 -19.16 5.28 -0.62
N SER A 424 -20.02 6.01 0.08
CA SER A 424 -20.69 5.50 1.29
C SER A 424 -21.74 4.46 0.91
N GLN A 425 -21.87 3.42 1.74
CA GLN A 425 -22.86 2.36 1.56
C GLN A 425 -24.27 2.88 1.87
N GLY A 426 -24.44 3.81 2.80
CA GLY A 426 -25.74 4.30 3.26
C GLY A 426 -26.66 4.79 2.12
N PRO A 427 -26.19 5.70 1.23
CA PRO A 427 -26.95 6.16 0.07
C PRO A 427 -27.33 5.08 -0.93
N THR A 428 -26.52 4.01 -1.07
CA THR A 428 -26.75 2.90 -2.00
C THR A 428 -28.07 2.18 -1.74
N PHE A 429 -28.52 2.14 -0.48
CA PHE A 429 -29.82 1.55 -0.08
C PHE A 429 -30.95 2.60 0.06
N GLY A 430 -30.66 3.88 -0.20
CA GLY A 430 -31.60 4.98 -0.12
C GLY A 430 -32.21 5.38 -1.46
N VAL A 431 -31.42 6.04 -2.32
CA VAL A 431 -31.94 6.72 -3.53
C VAL A 431 -31.50 6.02 -4.82
N LYS A 432 -30.28 5.44 -4.84
CA LYS A 432 -29.69 4.45 -5.77
C LYS A 432 -28.17 4.47 -5.59
N GLY A 433 -27.50 3.35 -5.84
CA GLY A 433 -26.03 3.27 -5.84
C GLY A 433 -25.40 4.18 -6.90
N GLY A 434 -24.21 4.71 -6.61
CA GLY A 434 -23.49 5.61 -7.52
C GLY A 434 -22.59 4.83 -8.49
N ALA A 435 -22.70 5.09 -9.78
CA ALA A 435 -21.71 4.60 -10.73
C ALA A 435 -20.34 5.28 -10.49
N ALA A 436 -19.26 4.49 -10.47
CA ALA A 436 -17.87 4.98 -10.47
C ALA A 436 -17.48 5.47 -11.86
N GLY A 437 -18.23 6.45 -12.38
CA GLY A 437 -18.29 6.75 -13.81
C GLY A 437 -19.70 6.52 -14.35
N GLY A 438 -19.81 6.03 -15.59
CA GLY A 438 -21.09 5.71 -16.24
C GLY A 438 -20.91 5.33 -17.70
N GLY A 439 -21.83 4.53 -18.22
CA GLY A 439 -21.77 3.98 -19.57
C GLY A 439 -20.49 3.18 -19.79
N TYR A 440 -19.79 3.51 -20.87
CA TYR A 440 -18.52 2.89 -21.25
C TYR A 440 -17.26 3.50 -20.60
N ALA A 441 -17.46 4.43 -19.66
CA ALA A 441 -16.41 5.06 -18.87
C ALA A 441 -16.68 4.86 -17.38
N GLN A 442 -16.39 3.66 -16.85
CA GLN A 442 -16.62 3.29 -15.45
C GLN A 442 -15.54 2.35 -14.89
N VAL A 443 -15.42 2.32 -13.56
CA VAL A 443 -14.64 1.33 -12.81
C VAL A 443 -15.42 0.02 -12.67
N ILE A 444 -14.74 -1.12 -12.82
CA ILE A 444 -15.34 -2.45 -12.70
C ILE A 444 -14.58 -3.33 -11.69
N PRO A 445 -15.26 -4.25 -11.00
CA PRO A 445 -16.72 -4.47 -10.98
C PRO A 445 -17.49 -3.42 -10.16
N MET A 446 -18.63 -2.98 -10.68
CA MET A 446 -19.42 -1.89 -10.11
C MET A 446 -20.08 -2.23 -8.76
N GLU A 447 -20.48 -3.48 -8.54
CA GLU A 447 -21.10 -3.95 -7.30
C GLU A 447 -20.11 -3.91 -6.13
N GLU A 448 -18.89 -4.40 -6.37
CA GLU A 448 -17.82 -4.39 -5.37
C GLU A 448 -17.42 -2.95 -4.98
N PHE A 449 -17.46 -2.03 -5.94
CA PHE A 449 -17.19 -0.60 -5.71
C PHE A 449 -18.18 0.07 -4.75
N ASN A 450 -19.46 -0.31 -4.81
CA ASN A 450 -20.56 0.39 -4.12
C ASN A 450 -20.95 -0.19 -2.76
N LEU A 451 -20.43 -1.38 -2.42
CA LEU A 451 -20.74 -2.07 -1.17
C LEU A 451 -19.56 -1.95 -0.19
N HIS A 452 -19.00 -3.08 0.24
CA HIS A 452 -18.00 -3.09 1.30
C HIS A 452 -16.58 -2.76 0.83
N LEU A 453 -16.31 -2.88 -0.48
CA LEU A 453 -15.00 -2.77 -1.09
C LEU A 453 -13.95 -3.61 -0.34
N THR A 454 -13.10 -2.96 0.47
CA THR A 454 -12.03 -3.57 1.28
C THR A 454 -12.20 -3.36 2.78
N GLY A 455 -13.34 -2.83 3.22
CA GLY A 455 -13.68 -2.63 4.63
C GLY A 455 -13.19 -1.32 5.27
N ASP A 456 -12.73 -0.35 4.48
CA ASP A 456 -12.12 0.89 4.99
C ASP A 456 -13.11 1.72 5.83
N ILE A 457 -14.35 1.86 5.36
CA ILE A 457 -15.41 2.57 6.09
C ILE A 457 -15.82 1.83 7.37
N HIS A 458 -15.72 0.50 7.38
CA HIS A 458 -15.95 -0.31 8.59
C HIS A 458 -14.87 -0.06 9.64
N ALA A 459 -13.60 0.02 9.22
CA ALA A 459 -12.49 0.37 10.10
C ALA A 459 -12.65 1.77 10.70
N ILE A 460 -13.09 2.75 9.89
CA ILE A 460 -13.41 4.11 10.35
C ILE A 460 -14.54 4.08 11.38
N THR A 461 -15.60 3.33 11.10
CA THR A 461 -16.75 3.20 12.02
C THR A 461 -16.32 2.63 13.36
N ALA A 462 -15.52 1.57 13.36
CA ALA A 462 -14.97 0.96 14.57
C ALA A 462 -14.07 1.93 15.34
N ALA A 463 -13.13 2.60 14.66
CA ALA A 463 -12.21 3.55 15.28
C ALA A 463 -12.93 4.76 15.89
N ASN A 464 -13.86 5.35 15.15
CA ASN A 464 -14.64 6.50 15.62
C ASN A 464 -15.46 6.15 16.86
N ASN A 465 -16.13 4.99 16.83
CA ASN A 465 -16.99 4.56 17.93
C ASN A 465 -16.18 4.08 19.16
N LEU A 466 -14.97 3.55 18.96
CA LEU A 466 -14.03 3.28 20.06
C LEU A 466 -13.65 4.58 20.78
N LEU A 467 -13.34 5.65 20.04
CA LEU A 467 -13.04 6.96 20.63
C LEU A 467 -14.26 7.53 21.37
N ALA A 468 -15.46 7.42 20.80
CA ALA A 468 -16.69 7.83 21.48
C ALA A 468 -16.93 7.05 22.79
N ALA A 469 -16.70 5.74 22.78
CA ALA A 469 -16.80 4.91 23.97
C ALA A 469 -15.74 5.28 25.03
N ALA A 470 -14.51 5.58 24.61
CA ALA A 470 -13.44 6.00 25.50
C ALA A 470 -13.74 7.32 26.22
N ILE A 471 -14.37 8.28 25.53
CA ILE A 471 -14.81 9.55 26.15
C ILE A 471 -15.79 9.27 27.29
N ASP A 472 -16.85 8.50 27.00
CA ASP A 472 -17.91 8.24 27.97
C ASP A 472 -17.39 7.41 29.17
N ALA A 473 -16.56 6.39 28.90
CA ALA A 473 -15.91 5.59 29.94
C ALA A 473 -14.98 6.45 30.81
N ARG A 474 -14.23 7.38 30.20
CA ARG A 474 -13.33 8.27 30.94
C ARG A 474 -14.10 9.17 31.88
N ILE A 475 -15.17 9.81 31.41
CA ILE A 475 -16.02 10.67 32.24
C ILE A 475 -16.57 9.89 33.45
N LEU A 476 -17.13 8.70 33.21
CA LEU A 476 -17.69 7.85 34.26
C LEU A 476 -16.66 7.46 35.33
N HIS A 477 -15.47 7.03 34.91
CA HIS A 477 -14.44 6.57 35.83
C HIS A 477 -13.76 7.71 36.58
N GLU A 478 -13.61 8.89 35.96
CA GLU A 478 -13.18 10.08 36.68
C GLU A 478 -14.21 10.48 37.74
N SER A 479 -15.49 10.58 37.41
CA SER A 479 -16.50 11.06 38.37
C SER A 479 -16.73 10.14 39.57
N THR A 480 -16.37 8.86 39.49
CA THR A 480 -16.71 7.85 40.50
C THR A 480 -15.53 7.42 41.39
N GLN A 481 -14.30 7.80 41.06
CA GLN A 481 -13.10 7.28 41.73
C GLN A 481 -12.25 8.40 42.35
N SER A 482 -11.56 8.09 43.45
CA SER A 482 -10.50 8.96 43.98
C SER A 482 -9.26 8.92 43.09
N ASP A 483 -8.43 9.97 43.14
CA ASP A 483 -7.23 10.09 42.30
C ASP A 483 -6.29 8.90 42.45
N LYS A 484 -6.08 8.45 43.70
CA LYS A 484 -5.25 7.27 44.00
C LYS A 484 -5.82 6.00 43.38
N ALA A 485 -7.13 5.80 43.47
CA ALA A 485 -7.78 4.61 42.92
C ALA A 485 -7.75 4.61 41.39
N LEU A 486 -7.99 5.77 40.77
CA LEU A 486 -7.93 5.95 39.32
C LEU A 486 -6.50 5.75 38.80
N TYR A 487 -5.50 6.33 39.48
CA TYR A 487 -4.09 6.15 39.15
C TYR A 487 -3.67 4.68 39.17
N ASN A 488 -4.09 3.94 40.20
CA ASN A 488 -3.78 2.51 40.31
C ASN A 488 -4.42 1.67 39.19
N ARG A 489 -5.55 2.10 38.61
CA ARG A 489 -6.20 1.42 37.49
C ARG A 489 -5.61 1.83 36.14
N LEU A 490 -5.24 3.10 35.98
CA LEU A 490 -4.58 3.60 34.76
C LEU A 490 -3.14 3.09 34.65
N VAL A 491 -2.45 2.90 35.77
CA VAL A 491 -1.06 2.41 35.85
C VAL A 491 -1.02 1.18 36.76
N PRO A 492 -1.57 0.03 36.29
CA PRO A 492 -1.67 -1.17 37.10
C PRO A 492 -0.30 -1.81 37.34
N VAL A 493 -0.22 -2.62 38.40
CA VAL A 493 0.93 -3.50 38.62
C VAL A 493 0.71 -4.77 37.80
N VAL A 494 1.56 -5.03 36.81
CA VAL A 494 1.50 -6.24 35.97
C VAL A 494 2.76 -7.04 36.23
N ASN A 495 2.62 -8.30 36.63
CA ASN A 495 3.74 -9.18 37.01
C ASN A 495 4.70 -8.55 38.05
N GLY A 496 4.14 -7.84 39.04
CA GLY A 496 4.89 -7.19 40.10
C GLY A 496 5.55 -5.86 39.72
N VAL A 497 5.42 -5.42 38.46
CA VAL A 497 6.05 -4.19 37.96
C VAL A 497 4.98 -3.16 37.62
N ARG A 498 5.19 -1.90 38.04
CA ARG A 498 4.37 -0.75 37.66
C ARG A 498 5.19 0.13 36.73
N GLU A 499 4.72 0.26 35.49
CA GLU A 499 5.41 1.04 34.45
C GLU A 499 4.41 1.91 33.69
N PHE A 500 4.86 3.08 33.26
CA PHE A 500 4.10 3.89 32.32
C PHE A 500 4.23 3.31 30.90
N SER A 501 3.10 3.22 30.20
CA SER A 501 3.09 3.00 28.76
C SER A 501 3.62 4.22 28.00
N SER A 502 4.03 4.05 26.74
CA SER A 502 4.57 5.14 25.92
C SER A 502 3.62 6.33 25.78
N ILE A 503 2.30 6.08 25.71
CA ILE A 503 1.29 7.15 25.61
C ILE A 503 1.12 7.91 26.93
N GLN A 504 1.30 7.24 28.07
CA GLN A 504 1.26 7.88 29.38
C GLN A 504 2.51 8.74 29.61
N LEU A 505 3.69 8.27 29.19
CA LEU A 505 4.91 9.09 29.17
C LEU A 505 4.75 10.34 28.30
N ALA A 506 4.11 10.20 27.13
CA ALA A 506 3.83 11.34 26.26
C ALA A 506 2.89 12.36 26.93
N ARG A 507 1.88 11.90 27.67
CA ARG A 507 1.01 12.78 28.47
C ARG A 507 1.77 13.51 29.58
N LEU A 508 2.60 12.80 30.36
CA LEU A 508 3.42 13.41 31.41
C LEU A 508 4.31 14.53 30.85
N LYS A 509 4.95 14.29 29.70
CA LYS A 509 5.75 15.31 29.02
C LYS A 509 4.93 16.55 28.65
N ARG A 510 3.68 16.39 28.17
CA ARG A 510 2.78 17.53 27.87
C ARG A 510 2.37 18.30 29.12
N LEU A 511 2.24 17.62 30.25
CA LEU A 511 1.98 18.22 31.56
C LEU A 511 3.23 18.85 32.20
N GLY A 512 4.40 18.79 31.55
CA GLY A 512 5.66 19.29 32.10
C GLY A 512 6.29 18.40 33.17
N ILE A 513 5.85 17.14 33.27
CA ILE A 513 6.34 16.16 34.25
C ILE A 513 7.38 15.26 33.57
N ASN A 514 8.64 15.35 34.00
CA ASN A 514 9.77 14.60 33.42
C ASN A 514 10.05 13.24 34.12
N LYS A 515 9.22 12.86 35.10
CA LYS A 515 9.38 11.62 35.86
C LYS A 515 8.93 10.41 35.05
N THR A 516 9.72 9.34 35.06
CA THR A 516 9.42 8.08 34.36
C THR A 516 9.09 6.92 35.29
N ASP A 517 9.34 7.06 36.60
CA ASP A 517 8.98 6.07 37.61
C ASP A 517 7.61 6.40 38.21
N PRO A 518 6.59 5.54 38.03
CA PRO A 518 5.26 5.73 38.61
C PRO A 518 5.21 5.91 40.12
N GLY A 519 6.22 5.44 40.87
CA GLY A 519 6.29 5.59 42.32
C GLY A 519 6.71 6.99 42.79
N THR A 520 7.21 7.82 41.89
CA THR A 520 7.83 9.12 42.24
C THR A 520 6.92 10.34 42.04
N LEU A 521 5.71 10.13 41.52
CA LEU A 521 4.77 11.22 41.29
C LEU A 521 4.21 11.74 42.62
N THR A 522 4.15 13.06 42.77
CA THR A 522 3.48 13.72 43.91
C THR A 522 1.95 13.59 43.77
N ALA A 523 1.21 13.91 44.84
CA ALA A 523 -0.25 13.90 44.78
C ALA A 523 -0.80 14.85 43.69
N ASP A 524 -0.21 16.04 43.53
CA ASP A 524 -0.63 17.03 42.53
C ASP A 524 -0.30 16.58 41.10
N GLU A 525 0.86 15.94 40.90
CA GLU A 525 1.23 15.34 39.62
C GLU A 525 0.31 14.17 39.26
N ILE A 526 -0.05 13.33 40.24
CA ILE A 526 -1.03 12.26 40.05
C ILE A 526 -2.38 12.84 39.66
N ASN A 527 -2.87 13.85 40.39
CA ASN A 527 -4.14 14.51 40.09
C ASN A 527 -4.16 15.05 38.65
N SER A 528 -3.15 15.83 38.26
CA SER A 528 -3.03 16.40 36.90
C SER A 528 -2.93 15.32 35.82
N PHE A 529 -2.29 14.19 36.13
CA PHE A 529 -2.17 13.07 35.20
C PHE A 529 -3.49 12.34 35.00
N VAL A 530 -4.23 12.04 36.09
CA VAL A 530 -5.44 11.20 36.04
C VAL A 530 -6.72 11.97 35.72
N ARG A 531 -6.76 13.28 35.94
CA ARG A 531 -7.93 14.12 35.66
C ARG A 531 -7.79 14.79 34.30
N LEU A 532 -8.70 14.47 33.37
CA LEU A 532 -8.91 15.27 32.16
C LEU A 532 -9.93 16.37 32.39
N ASP A 533 -10.82 16.19 33.38
CA ASP A 533 -11.85 17.18 33.73
C ASP A 533 -12.68 17.64 32.53
N ILE A 534 -13.02 16.68 31.65
CA ILE A 534 -13.85 16.94 30.46
C ILE A 534 -15.15 17.65 30.88
N ASP A 535 -15.46 18.76 30.23
CA ASP A 535 -16.77 19.40 30.31
C ASP A 535 -17.72 18.71 29.32
N PRO A 536 -18.74 17.97 29.79
CA PRO A 536 -19.65 17.23 28.91
C PRO A 536 -20.42 18.11 27.92
N SER A 537 -20.61 19.40 28.22
CA SER A 537 -21.31 20.34 27.34
C SER A 537 -20.49 20.73 26.10
N THR A 538 -19.18 20.47 26.14
CA THR A 538 -18.24 20.84 25.07
C THR A 538 -17.84 19.65 24.19
N ILE A 539 -18.39 18.46 24.42
CA ILE A 539 -18.11 17.26 23.61
C ILE A 539 -18.58 17.50 22.18
N THR A 540 -17.62 17.55 21.26
CA THR A 540 -17.87 17.69 19.83
C THR A 540 -17.93 16.33 19.14
N TRP A 541 -17.24 15.33 19.71
CA TRP A 541 -17.13 14.00 19.11
C TRP A 541 -18.44 13.20 19.16
N GLN A 542 -18.85 12.69 18.01
CA GLN A 542 -20.10 11.94 17.82
C GLN A 542 -19.82 10.50 17.44
N ARG A 543 -20.85 9.65 17.52
CA ARG A 543 -20.79 8.29 17.01
C ARG A 543 -21.06 8.29 15.52
N VAL A 544 -20.74 7.19 14.83
CA VAL A 544 -21.03 7.06 13.40
C VAL A 544 -21.56 5.68 13.01
N LEU A 545 -22.30 5.65 11.91
CA LEU A 545 -22.83 4.47 11.25
C LEU A 545 -22.90 4.73 9.74
N ASP A 546 -22.56 3.77 8.88
CA ASP A 546 -22.65 3.96 7.42
C ASP A 546 -24.03 3.57 6.84
N THR A 547 -25.09 4.05 7.48
CA THR A 547 -26.50 3.81 7.10
C THR A 547 -27.28 5.12 7.18
N ASN A 548 -28.22 5.34 6.27
CA ASN A 548 -29.09 6.52 6.29
C ASN A 548 -30.16 6.41 7.39
N ASP A 549 -29.85 6.79 8.63
CA ASP A 549 -30.77 6.69 9.76
C ASP A 549 -31.03 8.04 10.46
N ARG A 550 -32.12 8.70 10.04
CA ARG A 550 -32.49 10.02 10.58
C ARG A 550 -32.86 10.01 12.07
N PHE A 551 -33.25 8.87 12.65
CA PHE A 551 -33.66 8.82 14.06
C PHE A 551 -32.47 8.84 15.03
N LEU A 552 -31.25 8.60 14.53
CA LEU A 552 -30.03 8.70 15.32
C LEU A 552 -29.40 10.10 15.33
N ARG A 553 -30.00 11.09 14.63
CA ARG A 553 -29.55 12.50 14.63
C ARG A 553 -29.52 13.14 16.01
N LYS A 554 -30.31 12.63 16.95
CA LYS A 554 -30.31 13.08 18.35
C LYS A 554 -30.84 11.97 19.25
N ILE A 555 -30.01 11.52 20.17
CA ILE A 555 -30.32 10.43 21.11
C ILE A 555 -29.87 10.79 22.52
N THR A 556 -30.32 10.01 23.50
CA THR A 556 -29.79 10.03 24.87
C THR A 556 -29.15 8.69 25.18
N ILE A 557 -27.90 8.69 25.64
CA ILE A 557 -27.14 7.48 26.03
C ILE A 557 -27.06 7.34 27.55
N GLY A 558 -26.58 6.19 28.06
CA GLY A 558 -26.36 5.97 29.50
C GLY A 558 -27.65 5.81 30.32
N GLN A 559 -28.72 5.30 29.71
CA GLN A 559 -30.05 5.16 30.36
C GLN A 559 -30.17 3.89 31.23
N ALA A 560 -29.23 2.96 31.13
CA ALA A 560 -29.26 1.73 31.93
C ALA A 560 -29.01 2.03 33.42
N ASN A 561 -29.50 1.15 34.30
CA ASN A 561 -29.40 1.33 35.75
C ASN A 561 -27.94 1.37 36.26
N THR A 562 -27.02 0.73 35.55
CA THR A 562 -25.58 0.69 35.85
C THR A 562 -24.89 2.03 35.62
N GLU A 563 -25.40 2.85 34.70
CA GLU A 563 -24.88 4.18 34.35
C GLU A 563 -25.78 5.31 34.89
N LYS A 564 -26.62 5.01 35.89
CA LYS A 564 -27.59 5.96 36.45
C LYS A 564 -26.92 7.27 36.86
N GLY A 565 -27.45 8.38 36.34
CA GLY A 565 -26.90 9.73 36.58
C GLY A 565 -25.80 10.16 35.59
N PHE A 566 -25.34 9.26 34.72
CA PHE A 566 -24.31 9.50 33.70
C PHE A 566 -24.90 9.41 32.28
N PHE A 567 -26.03 10.09 32.06
CA PHE A 567 -26.62 10.22 30.74
C PHE A 567 -26.26 11.55 30.08
N ARG A 568 -26.18 11.57 28.75
CA ARG A 568 -26.02 12.79 27.97
C ARG A 568 -26.70 12.69 26.62
N GLN A 569 -26.94 13.84 26.00
CA GLN A 569 -27.32 13.89 24.60
C GLN A 569 -26.11 13.54 23.72
N ALA A 570 -26.37 12.78 22.66
CA ALA A 570 -25.40 12.40 21.64
C ALA A 570 -26.11 12.34 20.27
N GLN A 571 -25.34 12.14 19.21
CA GLN A 571 -25.86 11.90 17.86
C GLN A 571 -24.99 10.88 17.13
N PHE A 572 -25.53 10.34 16.04
CA PHE A 572 -24.76 9.64 15.02
C PHE A 572 -24.70 10.46 13.74
N ASP A 573 -23.51 10.46 13.13
CA ASP A 573 -23.27 10.94 11.77
C ASP A 573 -23.04 9.76 10.82
N ILE A 574 -23.17 9.97 9.52
CA ILE A 574 -22.78 8.93 8.55
C ILE A 574 -21.26 8.71 8.62
N ALA A 575 -20.76 7.48 8.47
CA ALA A 575 -19.34 7.16 8.69
C ALA A 575 -18.36 8.04 7.90
N VAL A 576 -18.71 8.39 6.67
CA VAL A 576 -17.92 9.28 5.81
C VAL A 576 -17.88 10.75 6.25
N ALA A 577 -18.70 11.14 7.23
CA ALA A 577 -18.66 12.45 7.89
C ALA A 577 -17.67 12.50 9.08
N SER A 578 -17.11 11.36 9.50
CA SER A 578 -16.13 11.29 10.58
C SER A 578 -14.87 12.11 10.25
N GLU A 579 -14.29 12.77 11.25
CA GLU A 579 -12.96 13.37 11.12
C GLU A 579 -11.88 12.34 10.76
N ILE A 580 -12.03 11.08 11.20
CA ILE A 580 -11.09 10.00 10.85
C ILE A 580 -11.09 9.75 9.34
N MET A 581 -12.23 9.90 8.66
CA MET A 581 -12.29 9.82 7.19
C MET A 581 -11.51 10.95 6.53
N ALA A 582 -11.60 12.17 7.06
CA ALA A 582 -10.81 13.31 6.58
C ALA A 582 -9.31 13.13 6.85
N ILE A 583 -8.92 12.55 7.99
CA ILE A 583 -7.53 12.19 8.31
C ILE A 583 -7.00 11.15 7.34
N LEU A 584 -7.77 10.08 7.07
CA LEU A 584 -7.39 9.05 6.11
C LEU A 584 -7.16 9.66 4.72
N ALA A 585 -7.98 10.62 4.32
CA ALA A 585 -7.83 11.28 3.03
C ALA A 585 -6.62 12.24 2.96
N LEU A 586 -6.22 12.85 4.07
CA LEU A 586 -5.17 13.87 4.10
C LEU A 586 -3.79 13.36 4.51
N THR A 587 -3.70 12.14 5.03
CA THR A 587 -2.44 11.64 5.56
C THR A 587 -1.42 11.32 4.47
N THR A 588 -0.14 11.44 4.82
CA THR A 588 1.01 11.21 3.94
C THR A 588 1.82 9.95 4.31
N SER A 589 1.59 9.37 5.48
CA SER A 589 2.27 8.16 5.96
C SER A 589 1.53 7.58 7.17
N LEU A 590 1.88 6.36 7.59
CA LEU A 590 1.36 5.76 8.82
C LEU A 590 1.72 6.60 10.07
N ALA A 591 2.92 7.19 10.10
CA ALA A 591 3.35 8.04 11.20
C ALA A 591 2.52 9.33 11.28
N ASP A 592 2.29 9.99 10.14
CA ASP A 592 1.45 11.17 10.03
C ASP A 592 -0.02 10.87 10.41
N MET A 593 -0.57 9.72 9.97
CA MET A 593 -1.93 9.32 10.34
C MET A 593 -2.06 9.17 11.87
N LYS A 594 -1.08 8.51 12.50
CA LYS A 594 -1.06 8.34 13.96
C LYS A 594 -0.97 9.68 14.69
N GLU A 595 -0.13 10.60 14.22
CA GLU A 595 -0.01 11.95 14.79
C GLU A 595 -1.33 12.72 14.67
N ARG A 596 -1.98 12.68 13.50
CA ARG A 596 -3.28 13.32 13.25
C ARG A 596 -4.39 12.75 14.12
N LEU A 597 -4.46 11.42 14.26
CA LEU A 597 -5.40 10.75 15.16
C LEU A 597 -5.22 11.22 16.60
N GLY A 598 -3.96 11.36 17.06
CA GLY A 598 -3.67 11.85 18.41
C GLY A 598 -4.08 13.30 18.65
N LYS A 599 -3.98 14.16 17.62
CA LYS A 599 -4.34 15.59 17.67
C LYS A 599 -5.85 15.88 17.64
N MET A 600 -6.69 14.89 17.36
CA MET A 600 -8.14 15.09 17.33
C MET A 600 -8.63 15.63 18.68
N VAL A 601 -9.30 16.78 18.67
CA VAL A 601 -9.90 17.41 19.85
C VAL A 601 -11.34 16.93 19.98
N VAL A 602 -11.65 16.28 21.10
CA VAL A 602 -12.97 15.64 21.30
C VAL A 602 -13.90 16.42 22.22
N ALA A 603 -13.32 17.25 23.09
CA ALA A 603 -14.00 18.11 24.04
C ALA A 603 -13.03 19.18 24.55
N ASN A 604 -13.50 20.08 25.42
CA ASN A 604 -12.65 20.89 26.27
C ASN A 604 -12.75 20.41 27.72
N ASP A 605 -11.74 20.71 28.52
CA ASP A 605 -11.83 20.59 29.97
C ASP A 605 -12.66 21.74 30.57
N LYS A 606 -12.93 21.68 31.87
CA LYS A 606 -13.63 22.73 32.62
C LYS A 606 -12.92 24.10 32.62
N ASN A 607 -11.64 24.15 32.24
CA ASN A 607 -10.85 25.39 32.11
C ASN A 607 -10.82 25.91 30.66
N GLY A 608 -11.50 25.23 29.73
CA GLY A 608 -11.55 25.59 28.30
C GLY A 608 -10.32 25.17 27.49
N GLN A 609 -9.46 24.30 28.02
CA GLN A 609 -8.34 23.71 27.28
C GLN A 609 -8.81 22.51 26.46
N PRO A 610 -8.24 22.28 25.26
CA PRO A 610 -8.64 21.16 24.41
C PRO A 610 -8.22 19.82 25.02
N VAL A 611 -9.14 18.85 25.04
CA VAL A 611 -8.86 17.45 25.39
C VAL A 611 -8.77 16.63 24.10
N THR A 612 -7.64 15.92 23.93
CA THR A 612 -7.34 15.19 22.70
C THR A 612 -7.55 13.68 22.81
N ALA A 613 -7.61 12.99 21.68
CA ALA A 613 -7.60 11.52 21.65
C ALA A 613 -6.31 10.92 22.27
N GLU A 614 -5.20 11.64 22.16
CA GLU A 614 -3.93 11.27 22.82
C GLU A 614 -4.04 11.37 24.35
N ASP A 615 -4.78 12.33 24.89
CA ASP A 615 -5.02 12.46 26.34
C ASP A 615 -5.89 11.34 26.91
N LEU A 616 -6.80 10.82 26.09
CA LEU A 616 -7.60 9.63 26.40
C LEU A 616 -6.80 8.33 26.34
N GLY A 617 -5.60 8.34 25.76
CA GLY A 617 -4.75 7.15 25.67
C GLY A 617 -5.12 6.17 24.55
N VAL A 618 -5.90 6.60 23.54
CA VAL A 618 -6.46 5.69 22.53
C VAL A 618 -5.79 5.74 21.16
N THR A 619 -4.88 6.69 20.89
CA THR A 619 -4.25 6.88 19.57
C THR A 619 -3.65 5.60 18.99
N GLY A 620 -2.95 4.81 19.81
CA GLY A 620 -2.37 3.54 19.37
C GLY A 620 -3.43 2.53 18.92
N ALA A 621 -4.54 2.43 19.65
CA ALA A 621 -5.65 1.53 19.29
C ALA A 621 -6.35 1.98 18.00
N LEU A 622 -6.56 3.30 17.83
CA LEU A 622 -7.11 3.85 16.59
C LEU A 622 -6.21 3.56 15.39
N ALA A 623 -4.90 3.74 15.53
CA ALA A 623 -3.94 3.42 14.48
C ALA A 623 -3.92 1.94 14.11
N VAL A 624 -4.10 1.03 15.09
CA VAL A 624 -4.21 -0.42 14.84
C VAL A 624 -5.46 -0.75 14.04
N LEU A 625 -6.62 -0.16 14.38
CA LEU A 625 -7.87 -0.35 13.63
C LEU A 625 -7.76 0.16 12.19
N MET A 626 -6.99 1.23 11.97
CA MET A 626 -6.80 1.86 10.66
C MET A 626 -5.61 1.30 9.85
N LYS A 627 -4.88 0.29 10.37
CA LYS A 627 -3.58 -0.14 9.80
C LYS A 627 -3.65 -0.64 8.35
N ASP A 628 -4.78 -1.24 7.97
CA ASP A 628 -5.00 -1.75 6.61
C ASP A 628 -5.84 -0.76 5.78
N ALA A 629 -6.73 -0.02 6.45
CA ALA A 629 -7.53 1.03 5.83
C ALA A 629 -6.70 2.18 5.25
N ILE A 630 -5.44 2.37 5.68
CA ILE A 630 -4.54 3.41 5.13
C ILE A 630 -4.01 3.11 3.72
N LYS A 631 -4.06 1.85 3.28
CA LYS A 631 -3.51 1.41 1.99
C LYS A 631 -4.56 1.64 0.87
N PRO A 632 -4.23 2.27 -0.26
CA PRO A 632 -5.19 2.43 -1.36
C PRO A 632 -5.65 1.10 -1.99
N THR A 633 -6.88 1.05 -2.48
CA THR A 633 -7.43 -0.14 -3.18
C THR A 633 -7.29 0.01 -4.69
N LEU A 634 -6.49 -0.86 -5.31
CA LEU A 634 -6.33 -1.00 -6.75
C LEU A 634 -7.52 -1.74 -7.37
N MET A 635 -8.08 -1.14 -8.42
CA MET A 635 -9.11 -1.69 -9.32
C MET A 635 -8.78 -1.28 -10.76
N GLN A 636 -9.73 -1.45 -11.70
CA GLN A 636 -9.53 -1.07 -13.10
C GLN A 636 -10.79 -0.52 -13.79
N THR A 637 -10.59 0.17 -14.90
CA THR A 637 -11.67 0.59 -15.82
C THR A 637 -12.08 -0.54 -16.76
N LEU A 638 -13.14 -0.32 -17.55
CA LEU A 638 -13.56 -1.24 -18.61
C LEU A 638 -12.46 -1.55 -19.65
N GLU A 639 -11.56 -0.61 -19.92
CA GLU A 639 -10.42 -0.80 -20.85
C GLU A 639 -9.13 -1.25 -20.11
N GLY A 640 -9.23 -1.66 -18.84
CA GLY A 640 -8.10 -2.21 -18.07
C GLY A 640 -7.08 -1.17 -17.59
N THR A 641 -7.46 0.12 -17.55
CA THR A 641 -6.66 1.21 -16.97
C THR A 641 -6.70 1.13 -15.45
N PRO A 642 -5.59 1.30 -14.72
CA PRO A 642 -5.58 1.16 -13.26
C PRO A 642 -6.29 2.33 -12.55
N VAL A 643 -6.99 2.01 -11.47
CA VAL A 643 -7.74 2.96 -10.64
C VAL A 643 -7.47 2.71 -9.17
N PHE A 644 -7.17 3.76 -8.40
CA PHE A 644 -7.23 3.71 -6.95
C PHE A 644 -8.56 4.23 -6.45
N VAL A 645 -9.17 3.48 -5.56
CA VAL A 645 -10.37 3.87 -4.81
C VAL A 645 -9.97 3.95 -3.35
N HIS A 646 -9.96 5.16 -2.77
CA HIS A 646 -9.48 5.32 -1.41
C HIS A 646 -9.94 6.61 -0.73
N ALA A 647 -10.43 6.45 0.50
CA ALA A 647 -11.12 7.47 1.29
C ALA A 647 -12.35 8.08 0.57
N GLY A 648 -13.24 8.71 1.32
CA GLY A 648 -14.45 9.30 0.74
C GLY A 648 -15.11 10.35 1.63
N PRO A 649 -14.38 11.37 2.15
CA PRO A 649 -14.97 12.35 3.02
C PRO A 649 -16.01 13.20 2.28
N PHE A 650 -16.98 13.71 3.04
CA PHE A 650 -17.92 14.71 2.54
C PHE A 650 -17.20 15.91 1.93
N ALA A 651 -17.77 16.46 0.86
CA ALA A 651 -17.29 17.68 0.22
C ALA A 651 -17.91 18.95 0.85
N ASN A 652 -18.86 18.82 1.78
CA ASN A 652 -19.44 19.94 2.53
C ASN A 652 -18.60 20.24 3.79
N ILE A 653 -18.69 19.38 4.80
CA ILE A 653 -18.04 19.55 6.10
C ILE A 653 -16.56 19.11 6.12
N ALA A 654 -16.09 18.54 5.02
CA ALA A 654 -14.70 18.20 4.79
C ALA A 654 -14.33 18.53 3.33
N HIS A 655 -13.13 18.14 2.92
CA HIS A 655 -12.54 18.61 1.66
C HIS A 655 -13.05 17.92 0.39
N GLY A 656 -13.75 16.78 0.49
CA GLY A 656 -14.36 16.15 -0.68
C GLY A 656 -13.45 15.47 -1.70
N ASN A 657 -12.24 15.04 -1.31
CA ASN A 657 -11.25 14.44 -2.22
C ASN A 657 -10.87 13.02 -1.80
N SER A 658 -10.36 12.21 -2.74
CA SER A 658 -9.69 10.93 -2.48
C SER A 658 -8.38 11.12 -1.71
N SER A 659 -7.77 10.04 -1.24
CA SER A 659 -6.59 10.14 -0.38
C SER A 659 -5.33 10.69 -1.05
N VAL A 660 -4.52 11.44 -0.30
CA VAL A 660 -3.18 11.88 -0.68
C VAL A 660 -2.23 10.71 -0.96
N LEU A 661 -2.31 9.62 -0.19
CA LEU A 661 -1.47 8.44 -0.39
C LEU A 661 -1.72 7.76 -1.74
N ALA A 662 -2.98 7.64 -2.16
CA ALA A 662 -3.32 7.12 -3.48
C ALA A 662 -2.68 7.95 -4.60
N ASP A 663 -2.76 9.28 -4.51
CA ASP A 663 -2.15 10.16 -5.52
C ASP A 663 -0.63 10.04 -5.55
N LYS A 664 0.03 10.05 -4.38
CA LYS A 664 1.49 9.92 -4.30
C LYS A 664 1.99 8.60 -4.88
N ILE A 665 1.31 7.50 -4.56
CA ILE A 665 1.64 6.17 -5.09
C ILE A 665 1.44 6.15 -6.61
N ALA A 666 0.29 6.64 -7.09
CA ALA A 666 0.00 6.71 -8.50
C ALA A 666 1.02 7.57 -9.26
N LEU A 667 1.41 8.73 -8.72
CA LEU A 667 2.35 9.66 -9.36
C LEU A 667 3.75 9.04 -9.52
N LYS A 668 4.20 8.26 -8.54
CA LYS A 668 5.44 7.47 -8.65
C LYS A 668 5.33 6.35 -9.67
N LEU A 669 4.19 5.65 -9.69
CA LEU A 669 3.96 4.51 -10.57
C LEU A 669 3.86 4.89 -12.04
N VAL A 670 3.20 6.01 -12.38
CA VAL A 670 3.04 6.41 -13.78
C VAL A 670 4.35 6.92 -14.40
N GLY A 671 5.27 7.42 -13.57
CA GLY A 671 6.55 8.00 -14.00
C GLY A 671 6.40 9.43 -14.57
N GLU A 672 7.53 10.07 -14.89
CA GLU A 672 7.63 11.50 -15.25
C GLU A 672 6.70 11.92 -16.41
N GLU A 673 6.60 11.06 -17.44
CA GLU A 673 5.77 11.28 -18.63
C GLU A 673 4.31 10.83 -18.46
N GLY A 674 3.99 10.22 -17.32
CA GLY A 674 2.68 9.68 -17.01
C GLY A 674 1.72 10.69 -16.38
N PHE A 675 0.45 10.30 -16.25
CA PHE A 675 -0.62 11.17 -15.76
C PHE A 675 -1.44 10.54 -14.64
N VAL A 676 -1.67 11.27 -13.55
CA VAL A 676 -2.64 10.89 -12.53
C VAL A 676 -3.83 11.82 -12.61
N VAL A 677 -5.02 11.27 -12.84
CA VAL A 677 -6.29 11.99 -12.91
C VAL A 677 -7.06 11.74 -11.62
N THR A 678 -7.24 12.78 -10.81
CA THR A 678 -8.10 12.75 -9.62
C THR A 678 -9.31 13.65 -9.84
N GLU A 679 -10.30 13.56 -8.96
CA GLU A 679 -11.43 14.48 -8.93
C GLU A 679 -11.64 15.13 -7.56
N ALA A 680 -12.39 16.23 -7.56
CA ALA A 680 -12.93 16.85 -6.36
C ALA A 680 -14.47 16.83 -6.36
N GLY A 681 -15.06 16.62 -5.18
CA GLY A 681 -16.52 16.61 -5.03
C GLY A 681 -17.19 17.97 -5.25
N PHE A 682 -18.40 17.97 -5.82
CA PHE A 682 -19.17 19.16 -6.21
C PHE A 682 -18.52 20.00 -7.32
N GLY A 683 -18.75 21.32 -7.32
CA GLY A 683 -18.22 22.26 -8.30
C GLY A 683 -16.86 22.82 -7.89
N ALA A 684 -16.26 23.62 -8.76
CA ALA A 684 -14.97 24.25 -8.55
C ALA A 684 -14.97 25.22 -7.34
N ASP A 685 -16.12 25.81 -7.03
CA ASP A 685 -16.34 26.68 -5.88
C ASP A 685 -16.25 25.96 -4.52
N ILE A 686 -16.39 24.63 -4.47
CA ILE A 686 -16.28 23.86 -3.23
C ILE A 686 -15.14 22.85 -3.31
N GLY A 687 -15.23 21.86 -4.19
CA GLY A 687 -14.29 20.75 -4.23
C GLY A 687 -12.89 21.20 -4.60
N MET A 688 -12.77 21.92 -5.71
CA MET A 688 -11.48 22.39 -6.22
C MET A 688 -10.85 23.45 -5.29
N GLU A 689 -11.64 24.38 -4.77
CA GLU A 689 -11.16 25.35 -3.76
C GLU A 689 -10.52 24.63 -2.56
N LYS A 690 -11.19 23.61 -2.02
CA LYS A 690 -10.69 22.81 -0.89
C LYS A 690 -9.53 21.90 -1.29
N PHE A 691 -9.54 21.37 -2.51
CA PHE A 691 -8.42 20.63 -3.05
C PHE A 691 -7.15 21.49 -3.00
N PHE A 692 -7.21 22.73 -3.49
CA PHE A 692 -6.07 23.64 -3.49
C PHE A 692 -5.69 24.15 -2.10
N ASN A 693 -6.65 24.64 -1.31
CA ASN A 693 -6.33 25.27 -0.03
C ASN A 693 -6.13 24.28 1.13
N ILE A 694 -6.49 23.00 0.96
CA ILE A 694 -6.35 21.95 2.00
C ILE A 694 -5.49 20.79 1.49
N LYS A 695 -5.92 20.08 0.43
CA LYS A 695 -5.23 18.85 -0.02
C LYS A 695 -3.83 19.13 -0.59
N CYS A 696 -3.66 20.17 -1.42
CA CYS A 696 -2.33 20.57 -1.90
C CYS A 696 -1.39 21.00 -0.76
N ARG A 697 -1.91 21.69 0.26
CA ARG A 697 -1.11 22.06 1.44
C ARG A 697 -0.66 20.85 2.25
N ALA A 698 -1.57 19.89 2.46
CA ALA A 698 -1.27 18.70 3.25
C ALA A 698 -0.33 17.73 2.51
N SER A 699 -0.48 17.62 1.18
CA SER A 699 0.27 16.67 0.36
C SER A 699 1.61 17.22 -0.13
N GLY A 700 1.69 18.53 -0.37
CA GLY A 700 2.75 19.17 -1.16
C GLY A 700 2.57 19.07 -2.68
N LEU A 701 1.51 18.40 -3.15
CA LEU A 701 1.26 18.19 -4.58
C LEU A 701 0.53 19.38 -5.21
N VAL A 702 0.87 19.69 -6.45
CA VAL A 702 0.25 20.76 -7.25
C VAL A 702 -0.17 20.18 -8.60
N PRO A 703 -1.44 20.32 -9.03
CA PRO A 703 -1.87 19.80 -10.31
C PRO A 703 -1.34 20.67 -11.44
N SER A 704 -0.94 20.02 -12.53
CA SER A 704 -0.50 20.63 -13.78
C SER A 704 -1.67 21.21 -14.58
N VAL A 705 -2.87 20.61 -14.47
CA VAL A 705 -4.06 20.99 -15.24
C VAL A 705 -5.33 20.80 -14.41
N VAL A 706 -6.29 21.70 -14.57
CA VAL A 706 -7.68 21.51 -14.15
C VAL A 706 -8.54 21.17 -15.36
N VAL A 707 -9.34 20.11 -15.26
CA VAL A 707 -10.42 19.80 -16.20
C VAL A 707 -11.74 20.22 -15.57
N LEU A 708 -12.44 21.18 -16.18
CA LEU A 708 -13.76 21.65 -15.73
C LEU A 708 -14.87 21.01 -16.56
N VAL A 709 -15.71 20.23 -15.90
CA VAL A 709 -16.83 19.52 -16.54
C VAL A 709 -18.10 20.36 -16.56
N ALA A 710 -18.75 20.41 -17.73
CA ALA A 710 -20.05 21.03 -17.93
C ALA A 710 -20.93 20.18 -18.85
N THR A 711 -22.23 20.47 -18.88
CA THR A 711 -23.21 19.88 -19.81
C THR A 711 -24.15 20.97 -20.31
N VAL A 712 -24.62 20.86 -21.55
CA VAL A 712 -25.57 21.84 -22.13
C VAL A 712 -26.81 21.97 -21.24
N ARG A 713 -27.39 20.85 -20.79
CA ARG A 713 -28.60 20.86 -19.95
C ARG A 713 -28.39 21.52 -18.59
N ALA A 714 -27.25 21.30 -17.93
CA ALA A 714 -26.92 21.97 -16.67
C ALA A 714 -26.76 23.49 -16.88
N LEU A 715 -26.11 23.90 -17.98
CA LEU A 715 -25.99 25.31 -18.34
C LEU A 715 -27.36 25.94 -18.61
N LYS A 716 -28.25 25.29 -19.36
CA LYS A 716 -29.63 25.78 -19.54
C LYS A 716 -30.36 26.00 -18.21
N MET A 717 -30.15 25.13 -17.22
CA MET A 717 -30.72 25.33 -15.88
C MET A 717 -30.11 26.55 -15.18
N HIS A 718 -28.81 26.79 -15.35
CA HIS A 718 -28.18 28.02 -14.87
C HIS A 718 -28.67 29.28 -15.59
N GLY A 719 -29.10 29.18 -16.84
CA GLY A 719 -29.67 30.26 -17.64
C GLY A 719 -31.15 30.54 -17.37
N GLY A 720 -31.76 29.93 -16.35
CA GLY A 720 -33.17 30.14 -16.00
C GLY A 720 -34.12 29.06 -16.51
N GLY A 721 -33.58 27.92 -16.95
CA GLY A 721 -34.38 26.76 -17.29
C GLY A 721 -35.26 26.27 -16.11
N PRO A 722 -36.39 25.62 -16.42
CA PRO A 722 -37.39 25.27 -15.42
C PRO A 722 -36.92 24.20 -14.40
N ASN A 723 -37.38 24.28 -13.15
CA ASN A 723 -37.03 23.30 -12.12
C ASN A 723 -37.28 21.84 -12.54
N VAL A 724 -36.33 20.98 -12.19
CA VAL A 724 -36.34 19.54 -12.46
C VAL A 724 -36.61 18.78 -11.17
N SER A 725 -37.54 17.83 -11.21
CA SER A 725 -37.87 16.94 -10.09
C SER A 725 -37.53 15.49 -10.45
N ALA A 726 -36.92 14.76 -9.51
CA ALA A 726 -36.56 13.37 -9.73
C ALA A 726 -37.79 12.52 -10.09
N GLY A 727 -37.67 11.71 -11.15
CA GLY A 727 -38.76 10.85 -11.65
C GLY A 727 -39.77 11.54 -12.58
N ALA A 728 -39.74 12.87 -12.73
CA ALA A 728 -40.57 13.57 -13.70
C ALA A 728 -39.88 13.61 -15.08
N PRO A 729 -40.65 13.56 -16.20
CA PRO A 729 -40.10 13.79 -17.52
C PRO A 729 -39.39 15.14 -17.63
N LEU A 730 -38.29 15.18 -18.37
CA LEU A 730 -37.59 16.43 -18.65
C LEU A 730 -38.48 17.35 -19.50
N LYS A 731 -38.47 18.64 -19.17
CA LYS A 731 -39.18 19.65 -19.95
C LYS A 731 -38.46 19.91 -21.27
N LYS A 732 -39.20 20.44 -22.26
CA LYS A 732 -38.73 20.62 -23.64
C LYS A 732 -37.48 21.49 -23.74
N GLU A 733 -37.35 22.48 -22.86
CA GLU A 733 -36.19 23.35 -22.77
C GLU A 733 -34.88 22.59 -22.59
N TYR A 734 -34.93 21.38 -21.99
CA TYR A 734 -33.75 20.53 -21.80
C TYR A 734 -33.56 19.47 -22.88
N THR A 735 -34.53 19.25 -23.76
CA THR A 735 -34.49 18.21 -24.80
C THR A 735 -34.46 18.77 -26.23
N GLU A 736 -34.85 20.03 -26.40
CA GLU A 736 -34.83 20.78 -27.66
C GLU A 736 -33.75 21.87 -27.58
N GLU A 737 -33.30 22.35 -28.73
CA GLU A 737 -32.28 23.41 -28.83
C GLU A 737 -32.78 24.73 -28.20
N ASN A 738 -31.93 25.37 -27.39
CA ASN A 738 -32.18 26.70 -26.84
C ASN A 738 -30.85 27.42 -26.56
N LEU A 739 -30.32 28.09 -27.57
CA LEU A 739 -29.06 28.85 -27.49
C LEU A 739 -29.09 29.97 -26.45
N GLN A 740 -30.24 30.62 -26.24
CA GLN A 740 -30.37 31.72 -25.28
C GLN A 740 -30.16 31.22 -23.85
N LEU A 741 -30.83 30.14 -23.43
CA LEU A 741 -30.65 29.55 -22.11
C LEU A 741 -29.22 29.05 -21.89
N VAL A 742 -28.58 28.52 -22.94
CA VAL A 742 -27.18 28.10 -22.88
C VAL A 742 -26.26 29.30 -22.68
N ALA A 743 -26.42 30.36 -23.47
CA ALA A 743 -25.64 31.59 -23.37
C ALA A 743 -25.78 32.23 -21.97
N ASP A 744 -27.02 32.39 -21.49
CA ASP A 744 -27.31 32.96 -20.17
C ASP A 744 -26.73 32.10 -19.04
N GLY A 745 -26.76 30.78 -19.20
CA GLY A 745 -26.21 29.83 -18.25
C GLY A 745 -24.69 29.76 -18.21
N CYS A 746 -24.03 30.08 -19.31
CA CYS A 746 -22.57 30.06 -19.41
C CYS A 746 -21.92 30.99 -18.38
N CYS A 747 -22.59 32.02 -17.86
CA CYS A 747 -22.06 32.84 -16.77
C CYS A 747 -21.54 32.00 -15.58
N ASN A 748 -22.19 30.88 -15.25
CA ASN A 748 -21.71 29.97 -14.21
C ASN A 748 -20.39 29.31 -14.61
N LEU A 749 -20.29 28.77 -15.83
CA LEU A 749 -19.05 28.20 -16.37
C LEU A 749 -17.92 29.22 -16.37
N GLN A 750 -18.19 30.46 -16.82
CA GLN A 750 -17.22 31.55 -16.82
C GLN A 750 -16.68 31.81 -15.39
N LYS A 751 -17.57 31.90 -14.40
CA LYS A 751 -17.19 32.09 -13.00
C LYS A 751 -16.33 30.93 -12.48
N GLN A 752 -16.63 29.69 -12.87
CA GLN A 752 -15.87 28.52 -12.44
C GLN A 752 -14.46 28.47 -13.07
N ILE A 753 -14.33 28.88 -14.33
CA ILE A 753 -13.03 29.11 -14.99
C ILE A 753 -12.24 30.20 -14.25
N GLN A 754 -12.88 31.33 -13.92
CA GLN A 754 -12.24 32.41 -13.16
C GLN A 754 -11.76 31.93 -11.78
N ILE A 755 -12.55 31.10 -11.08
CA ILE A 755 -12.14 30.52 -9.79
C ILE A 755 -10.87 29.69 -9.96
N ALA A 756 -10.76 28.85 -10.98
CA ALA A 756 -9.55 28.08 -11.26
C ALA A 756 -8.34 28.99 -11.57
N GLN A 757 -8.55 30.06 -12.34
CA GLN A 757 -7.53 31.05 -12.66
C GLN A 757 -7.01 31.81 -11.43
N LEU A 758 -7.80 31.97 -10.36
CA LEU A 758 -7.32 32.55 -9.09
C LEU A 758 -6.12 31.79 -8.51
N PHE A 759 -6.04 30.48 -8.79
CA PHE A 759 -4.97 29.61 -8.35
C PHE A 759 -3.83 29.49 -9.36
N GLY A 760 -3.95 30.01 -10.58
CA GLY A 760 -2.87 30.03 -11.57
C GLY A 760 -2.59 28.70 -12.28
N VAL A 761 -3.57 27.80 -12.35
CA VAL A 761 -3.46 26.50 -13.05
C VAL A 761 -4.20 26.54 -14.39
N PRO A 762 -3.62 26.03 -15.50
CA PRO A 762 -4.30 25.92 -16.79
C PRO A 762 -5.61 25.14 -16.72
N VAL A 763 -6.63 25.60 -17.45
CA VAL A 763 -7.98 25.03 -17.42
C VAL A 763 -8.37 24.48 -18.80
N VAL A 764 -8.78 23.22 -18.86
CA VAL A 764 -9.42 22.61 -20.03
C VAL A 764 -10.88 22.33 -19.71
N VAL A 765 -11.83 22.81 -20.51
CA VAL A 765 -13.25 22.52 -20.32
C VAL A 765 -13.61 21.22 -21.04
N ALA A 766 -14.21 20.27 -20.31
CA ALA A 766 -14.77 19.05 -20.87
C ALA A 766 -16.30 19.18 -20.92
N LEU A 767 -16.85 19.33 -22.12
CA LEU A 767 -18.30 19.38 -22.33
C LEU A 767 -18.82 17.96 -22.57
N ASN A 768 -19.48 17.38 -21.57
CA ASN A 768 -20.04 16.04 -21.70
C ASN A 768 -21.33 16.08 -22.52
N VAL A 769 -21.32 15.47 -23.71
CA VAL A 769 -22.36 15.61 -24.74
C VAL A 769 -23.49 14.61 -24.51
N PHE A 770 -24.73 15.09 -24.51
CA PHE A 770 -25.93 14.27 -24.49
C PHE A 770 -26.56 14.15 -25.88
N LYS A 771 -27.32 13.07 -26.09
CA LYS A 771 -28.03 12.78 -27.35
C LYS A 771 -28.94 13.93 -27.83
N THR A 772 -29.46 14.73 -26.91
CA THR A 772 -30.37 15.85 -27.20
C THR A 772 -29.65 17.17 -27.46
N ASP A 773 -28.33 17.23 -27.25
CA ASP A 773 -27.57 18.46 -27.42
C ASP A 773 -27.35 18.71 -28.92
N SER A 774 -27.67 19.91 -29.39
CA SER A 774 -27.41 20.31 -30.77
C SER A 774 -25.92 20.66 -30.98
N HIS A 775 -25.44 20.58 -32.22
CA HIS A 775 -24.09 21.02 -32.55
C HIS A 775 -23.90 22.52 -32.25
N ALA A 776 -24.92 23.35 -32.53
CA ALA A 776 -24.86 24.78 -32.26
C ALA A 776 -24.70 25.11 -30.77
N GLU A 777 -25.39 24.38 -29.88
CA GLU A 777 -25.22 24.56 -28.43
C GLU A 777 -23.84 24.11 -27.95
N VAL A 778 -23.34 22.99 -28.49
CA VAL A 778 -22.01 22.47 -28.17
C VAL A 778 -20.92 23.46 -28.57
N ASP A 779 -21.00 23.99 -29.79
CA ASP A 779 -20.04 24.97 -30.32
C ASP A 779 -20.07 26.26 -29.49
N LEU A 780 -21.28 26.77 -29.19
CA LEU A 780 -21.47 27.97 -28.38
C LEU A 780 -20.80 27.87 -27.00
N VAL A 781 -20.98 26.74 -26.30
CA VAL A 781 -20.37 26.53 -24.99
C VAL A 781 -18.84 26.49 -25.08
N CYS A 782 -18.30 25.80 -26.10
CA CYS A 782 -16.86 25.69 -26.30
C CYS A 782 -16.22 27.04 -26.65
N GLU A 783 -16.88 27.86 -27.48
CA GLU A 783 -16.46 29.21 -27.82
C GLU A 783 -16.44 30.12 -26.58
N ILE A 784 -17.54 30.14 -25.81
CA ILE A 784 -17.64 30.97 -24.60
C ILE A 784 -16.59 30.55 -23.57
N ALA A 785 -16.35 29.24 -23.39
CA ALA A 785 -15.32 28.74 -22.48
C ALA A 785 -13.92 29.27 -22.84
N LYS A 786 -13.54 29.21 -24.12
CA LYS A 786 -12.25 29.72 -24.62
C LYS A 786 -12.14 31.23 -24.47
N GLN A 787 -13.20 31.97 -24.82
CA GLN A 787 -13.26 33.44 -24.62
C GLN A 787 -13.14 33.84 -23.15
N SER A 788 -13.53 32.95 -22.23
CA SER A 788 -13.45 33.16 -20.79
C SER A 788 -12.08 32.77 -20.19
N GLY A 789 -11.12 32.41 -21.04
CA GLY A 789 -9.74 32.10 -20.65
C GLY A 789 -9.48 30.65 -20.27
N ALA A 790 -10.34 29.70 -20.69
CA ALA A 790 -9.94 28.30 -20.73
C ALA A 790 -8.85 28.10 -21.81
N PHE A 791 -7.86 27.29 -21.50
CA PHE A 791 -6.79 26.90 -22.44
C PHE A 791 -7.37 26.17 -23.65
N ASP A 792 -8.34 25.28 -23.41
CA ASP A 792 -9.11 24.61 -24.47
C ASP A 792 -10.50 24.22 -23.94
N ALA A 793 -11.42 23.89 -24.85
CA ALA A 793 -12.75 23.39 -24.54
C ALA A 793 -13.15 22.34 -25.57
N VAL A 794 -13.51 21.14 -25.10
CA VAL A 794 -13.64 19.95 -25.95
C VAL A 794 -14.94 19.18 -25.65
N PRO A 795 -15.74 18.86 -26.69
CA PRO A 795 -16.88 17.96 -26.55
C PRO A 795 -16.44 16.51 -26.30
N CYS A 796 -17.12 15.83 -25.39
CA CYS A 796 -16.73 14.52 -24.89
C CYS A 796 -17.88 13.52 -25.03
N ASN A 797 -17.60 12.35 -25.61
CA ASN A 797 -18.57 11.27 -25.88
C ASN A 797 -18.18 9.94 -25.18
N HIS A 798 -17.37 10.01 -24.12
CA HIS A 798 -16.83 8.82 -23.45
C HIS A 798 -17.89 7.94 -22.78
N TRP A 799 -19.04 8.51 -22.38
CA TRP A 799 -20.17 7.73 -21.85
C TRP A 799 -20.67 6.68 -22.87
N SER A 800 -20.73 7.03 -24.16
CA SER A 800 -21.18 6.11 -25.22
C SER A 800 -20.04 5.40 -25.96
N ALA A 801 -18.81 5.93 -25.93
CA ALA A 801 -17.70 5.44 -26.74
C ALA A 801 -16.44 4.99 -25.95
N GLY A 802 -16.48 5.02 -24.61
CA GLY A 802 -15.32 4.71 -23.77
C GLY A 802 -14.17 5.70 -23.95
N GLY A 803 -12.92 5.26 -23.77
CA GLY A 803 -11.74 6.13 -23.91
C GLY A 803 -11.64 6.82 -25.28
N ARG A 804 -12.13 6.17 -26.35
CA ARG A 804 -12.16 6.75 -27.69
C ARG A 804 -12.91 8.08 -27.73
N GLY A 805 -13.97 8.22 -26.94
CA GLY A 805 -14.79 9.42 -26.86
C GLY A 805 -14.17 10.59 -26.08
N ALA A 806 -12.96 10.44 -25.53
CA ALA A 806 -12.24 11.47 -24.79
C ALA A 806 -10.79 11.69 -25.29
N VAL A 807 -10.44 11.18 -26.47
CA VAL A 807 -9.08 11.33 -27.04
C VAL A 807 -8.69 12.79 -27.26
N GLU A 808 -9.60 13.61 -27.78
CA GLU A 808 -9.35 15.05 -27.96
C GLU A 808 -9.14 15.77 -26.64
N LEU A 809 -9.92 15.41 -25.60
CA LEU A 809 -9.74 15.94 -24.25
C LEU A 809 -8.36 15.54 -23.70
N ALA A 810 -7.95 14.29 -23.87
CA ALA A 810 -6.64 13.81 -23.45
C ALA A 810 -5.49 14.56 -24.14
N GLN A 811 -5.62 14.85 -25.44
CA GLN A 811 -4.65 15.66 -26.17
C GLN A 811 -4.59 17.10 -25.67
N ALA A 812 -5.75 17.72 -25.41
CA ALA A 812 -5.84 19.07 -24.85
C ALA A 812 -5.19 19.13 -23.45
N VAL A 813 -5.47 18.15 -22.59
CA VAL A 813 -4.86 18.02 -21.25
C VAL A 813 -3.34 17.87 -21.33
N ARG A 814 -2.82 17.03 -22.24
CA ARG A 814 -1.37 16.88 -22.44
C ARG A 814 -0.71 18.20 -22.87
N LYS A 815 -1.34 18.94 -23.78
CA LYS A 815 -0.86 20.26 -24.21
C LYS A 815 -0.88 21.26 -23.05
N ALA A 816 -1.97 21.33 -22.29
CA ALA A 816 -2.09 22.19 -21.13
C ALA A 816 -1.06 21.86 -20.04
N ALA A 817 -0.78 20.57 -19.80
CA ALA A 817 0.17 20.11 -18.78
C ALA A 817 1.63 20.44 -19.10
N SER A 818 1.93 20.78 -20.36
CA SER A 818 3.26 21.24 -20.79
C SER A 818 3.48 22.74 -20.58
N GLN A 819 2.45 23.49 -20.21
CA GLN A 819 2.56 24.93 -19.94
C GLN A 819 3.17 25.21 -18.56
N GLU A 820 3.71 26.42 -18.39
CA GLU A 820 4.14 26.88 -17.08
C GLU A 820 2.96 26.94 -16.10
N ASN A 821 3.22 26.53 -14.86
CA ASN A 821 2.25 26.55 -13.78
C ASN A 821 2.59 27.68 -12.81
N HIS A 822 1.66 28.62 -12.60
CA HIS A 822 1.83 29.75 -11.69
C HIS A 822 1.01 29.56 -10.41
N PHE A 823 1.00 28.32 -9.90
CA PHE A 823 0.19 27.93 -8.76
C PHE A 823 0.40 28.86 -7.57
N LYS A 824 -0.71 29.33 -7.00
CA LYS A 824 -0.73 30.06 -5.74
C LYS A 824 -1.96 29.71 -4.92
N TYR A 825 -1.80 29.73 -3.61
CA TYR A 825 -2.94 29.60 -2.71
C TYR A 825 -3.78 30.89 -2.68
N LEU A 826 -5.07 30.75 -2.35
CA LEU A 826 -6.01 31.87 -2.33
C LEU A 826 -5.72 32.88 -1.21
N TYR A 827 -5.16 32.40 -0.09
CA TYR A 827 -4.87 33.18 1.12
C TYR A 827 -3.65 32.63 1.87
N ASN A 828 -3.00 33.46 2.70
CA ASN A 828 -1.99 33.02 3.67
C ASN A 828 -2.68 32.44 4.92
N LEU A 829 -2.12 31.38 5.50
CA LEU A 829 -2.62 30.73 6.71
C LEU A 829 -2.56 31.62 7.95
N GLU A 830 -1.59 32.54 8.01
CA GLU A 830 -1.37 33.49 9.11
C GLU A 830 -2.46 34.58 9.20
N LEU A 831 -3.29 34.71 8.17
CA LEU A 831 -4.42 35.62 8.22
C LEU A 831 -5.42 35.18 9.30
N PRO A 832 -6.10 36.12 9.99
CA PRO A 832 -7.17 35.80 10.91
C PRO A 832 -8.24 34.90 10.26
N ILE A 833 -8.85 34.01 11.05
CA ILE A 833 -9.90 33.08 10.57
C ILE A 833 -10.98 33.84 9.78
N ILE A 834 -11.44 34.97 10.29
CA ILE A 834 -12.48 35.82 9.67
C ILE A 834 -12.05 36.29 8.28
N GLU A 835 -10.80 36.74 8.11
CA GLU A 835 -10.29 37.21 6.83
C GLU A 835 -10.20 36.08 5.81
N LYS A 836 -9.80 34.88 6.23
CA LYS A 836 -9.76 33.71 5.34
C LYS A 836 -11.16 33.34 4.85
N ILE A 837 -12.16 33.36 5.73
CA ILE A 837 -13.57 33.12 5.38
C ILE A 837 -14.06 34.20 4.40
N ARG A 838 -13.80 35.48 4.69
CA ARG A 838 -14.20 36.61 3.84
C ARG A 838 -13.57 36.54 2.45
N ILE A 839 -12.29 36.20 2.35
CA ILE A 839 -11.59 36.03 1.07
C ILE A 839 -12.27 34.96 0.20
N ILE A 840 -12.63 33.81 0.78
CA ILE A 840 -13.34 32.76 0.04
C ILE A 840 -14.72 33.29 -0.38
N ALA A 841 -15.48 33.89 0.53
CA ALA A 841 -16.81 34.41 0.25
C ALA A 841 -16.81 35.44 -0.89
N GLN A 842 -15.89 36.40 -0.88
CA GLN A 842 -15.83 37.46 -1.88
C GLN A 842 -15.25 36.96 -3.21
N LYS A 843 -14.08 36.31 -3.20
CA LYS A 843 -13.38 35.95 -4.44
C LYS A 843 -14.00 34.75 -5.14
N VAL A 844 -14.38 33.72 -4.37
CA VAL A 844 -14.92 32.46 -4.92
C VAL A 844 -16.42 32.59 -5.14
N TYR A 845 -17.18 33.01 -4.13
CA TYR A 845 -18.65 33.00 -4.20
C TYR A 845 -19.25 34.28 -4.80
N GLY A 846 -18.53 35.39 -4.78
CA GLY A 846 -19.06 36.69 -5.20
C GLY A 846 -20.02 37.31 -4.17
N ALA A 847 -19.90 36.91 -2.89
CA ALA A 847 -20.61 37.56 -1.79
C ALA A 847 -20.06 38.99 -1.59
N GLU A 848 -20.90 39.91 -1.13
CA GLU A 848 -20.45 41.27 -0.76
C GLU A 848 -19.60 41.24 0.52
N ASP A 849 -20.10 40.54 1.55
CA ASP A 849 -19.39 40.29 2.80
C ASP A 849 -19.95 39.04 3.49
N ILE A 850 -19.48 38.77 4.71
CA ILE A 850 -19.94 37.71 5.60
C ILE A 850 -20.65 38.30 6.82
N GLU A 851 -21.63 37.58 7.34
CA GLU A 851 -22.30 37.90 8.61
C GLU A 851 -22.04 36.78 9.62
N LEU A 852 -21.47 37.12 10.78
CA LEU A 852 -21.14 36.16 11.82
C LEU A 852 -22.22 36.13 12.90
N SER A 853 -22.76 34.96 13.20
CA SER A 853 -23.60 34.79 14.39
C SER A 853 -22.78 34.98 15.68
N PRO A 854 -23.41 35.29 16.83
CA PRO A 854 -22.71 35.31 18.12
C PRO A 854 -22.01 33.99 18.47
N ALA A 855 -22.60 32.85 18.05
CA ALA A 855 -22.01 31.52 18.25
C ALA A 855 -20.73 31.36 17.41
N ALA A 856 -20.78 31.74 16.12
CA ALA A 856 -19.62 31.72 15.23
C ALA A 856 -18.48 32.60 15.76
N GLN A 857 -18.78 33.83 16.18
CA GLN A 857 -17.79 34.76 16.73
C GLN A 857 -17.10 34.20 17.99
N SER A 858 -17.88 33.55 18.87
CA SER A 858 -17.36 32.90 20.08
C SER A 858 -16.41 31.73 19.74
N GLN A 859 -16.79 30.88 18.79
CA GLN A 859 -15.95 29.75 18.35
C GLN A 859 -14.66 30.22 17.68
N ILE A 860 -14.73 31.22 16.79
CA ILE A 860 -13.54 31.81 16.16
C ILE A 860 -12.56 32.36 17.21
N SER A 861 -13.09 33.08 18.20
CA SER A 861 -12.29 33.63 19.30
C SER A 861 -11.63 32.52 20.12
N ARG A 862 -12.35 31.42 20.38
CA ARG A 862 -11.83 30.25 21.07
C ARG A 862 -10.70 29.57 20.28
N TYR A 863 -10.93 29.22 19.02
CA TYR A 863 -9.92 28.54 18.20
C TYR A 863 -8.66 29.40 18.02
N SER A 864 -8.81 30.73 17.92
CA SER A 864 -7.67 31.64 17.88
C SER A 864 -6.86 31.60 19.18
N LYS A 865 -7.51 31.64 20.35
CA LYS A 865 -6.86 31.54 21.66
C LYS A 865 -6.19 30.18 21.89
N GLN A 866 -6.77 29.10 21.36
CA GLN A 866 -6.23 27.74 21.43
C GLN A 866 -5.08 27.49 20.43
N GLY A 867 -4.70 28.47 19.61
CA GLY A 867 -3.59 28.33 18.66
C GLY A 867 -3.96 27.68 17.33
N PHE A 868 -5.25 27.44 17.07
CA PHE A 868 -5.75 26.86 15.82
C PHE A 868 -6.01 27.90 14.72
N GLY A 869 -5.70 29.17 14.98
CA GLY A 869 -5.92 30.30 14.06
C GLY A 869 -5.28 30.12 12.68
N ASN A 870 -4.19 29.37 12.58
CA ASN A 870 -3.44 29.17 11.33
C ASN A 870 -3.96 28.03 10.45
N LEU A 871 -5.03 27.34 10.85
CA LEU A 871 -5.60 26.26 10.03
C LEU A 871 -6.31 26.80 8.78
N PRO A 872 -6.32 26.07 7.65
CA PRO A 872 -7.12 26.42 6.47
C PRO A 872 -8.62 26.32 6.74
N ILE A 873 -9.40 26.94 5.85
CA ILE A 873 -10.86 27.01 5.94
C ILE A 873 -11.51 26.01 4.97
N CYS A 874 -12.49 25.27 5.47
CA CYS A 874 -13.34 24.35 4.71
C CYS A 874 -14.80 24.83 4.77
N MET A 875 -15.24 25.62 3.80
CA MET A 875 -16.61 26.17 3.80
C MET A 875 -17.68 25.07 3.65
N ALA A 876 -18.60 24.96 4.61
CA ALA A 876 -19.72 24.03 4.54
C ALA A 876 -21.00 24.77 4.11
N LYS A 877 -21.21 24.87 2.79
CA LYS A 877 -22.38 25.53 2.17
C LYS A 877 -23.13 24.58 1.23
N THR A 878 -24.28 25.00 0.74
CA THR A 878 -24.99 24.26 -0.31
C THR A 878 -24.12 24.14 -1.57
N HIS A 879 -24.13 22.97 -2.19
CA HIS A 879 -23.43 22.71 -3.44
C HIS A 879 -24.22 23.13 -4.67
N LEU A 880 -25.47 23.55 -4.51
CA LEU A 880 -26.40 23.82 -5.62
C LEU A 880 -26.38 25.27 -6.11
N SER A 881 -25.58 26.14 -5.47
CA SER A 881 -25.45 27.56 -5.76
C SER A 881 -24.10 28.08 -5.28
N LEU A 882 -23.59 29.14 -5.91
CA LEU A 882 -22.45 29.90 -5.38
C LEU A 882 -22.80 30.60 -4.05
N SER A 883 -24.07 30.96 -3.85
CA SER A 883 -24.56 31.54 -2.60
C SER A 883 -24.97 30.46 -1.58
N HIS A 884 -25.54 30.88 -0.45
CA HIS A 884 -26.13 29.99 0.56
C HIS A 884 -27.55 29.51 0.19
N GLN A 885 -28.12 30.01 -0.90
CA GLN A 885 -29.50 29.76 -1.36
C GLN A 885 -29.47 28.83 -2.58
N SER A 886 -29.91 27.59 -2.39
CA SER A 886 -29.81 26.50 -3.39
C SER A 886 -30.54 26.75 -4.72
N GLU A 887 -31.55 27.59 -4.68
CA GLU A 887 -32.45 27.95 -5.76
C GLU A 887 -31.88 29.07 -6.66
N ARG A 888 -30.92 29.86 -6.16
CA ARG A 888 -30.29 30.93 -6.95
C ARG A 888 -29.24 30.36 -7.90
N LYS A 889 -29.61 30.21 -9.17
CA LYS A 889 -28.73 29.71 -10.23
C LYS A 889 -27.88 30.82 -10.88
N GLY A 890 -27.11 30.47 -11.92
CA GLY A 890 -26.15 31.38 -12.55
C GLY A 890 -25.02 31.83 -11.63
N VAL A 891 -24.77 33.15 -11.60
CA VAL A 891 -23.82 33.83 -10.71
C VAL A 891 -24.58 34.85 -9.85
N PRO A 892 -25.11 34.44 -8.68
CA PRO A 892 -25.83 35.35 -7.79
C PRO A 892 -24.94 36.53 -7.34
N THR A 893 -25.51 37.72 -7.26
CA THR A 893 -24.85 38.93 -6.75
C THR A 893 -25.66 39.55 -5.60
N GLY A 894 -25.07 40.53 -4.89
CA GLY A 894 -25.77 41.32 -3.88
C GLY A 894 -26.20 40.55 -2.64
N PHE A 895 -25.40 39.56 -2.21
CA PHE A 895 -25.73 38.75 -1.03
C PHE A 895 -24.62 38.77 0.01
N ILE A 896 -25.03 38.76 1.28
CA ILE A 896 -24.17 38.55 2.43
C ILE A 896 -24.20 37.07 2.80
N LEU A 897 -23.05 36.48 3.10
CA LEU A 897 -22.95 35.06 3.43
C LEU A 897 -23.12 34.84 4.96
N PRO A 898 -24.21 34.20 5.42
CA PRO A 898 -24.43 33.99 6.84
C PRO A 898 -23.58 32.81 7.35
N ILE A 899 -22.79 33.06 8.39
CA ILE A 899 -22.01 32.05 9.11
C ILE A 899 -22.72 31.76 10.44
N SER A 900 -23.42 30.62 10.48
CA SER A 900 -24.27 30.26 11.62
C SER A 900 -23.46 29.72 12.80
N ASP A 901 -22.38 28.99 12.53
CA ASP A 901 -21.49 28.37 13.52
C ASP A 901 -20.12 28.08 12.89
N VAL A 902 -19.11 27.81 13.70
CA VAL A 902 -17.76 27.42 13.24
C VAL A 902 -17.26 26.24 14.03
N ARG A 903 -16.89 25.18 13.31
CA ARG A 903 -16.35 23.94 13.89
C ARG A 903 -14.94 23.71 13.39
N ALA A 904 -14.23 22.77 14.01
CA ALA A 904 -12.87 22.43 13.62
C ALA A 904 -12.66 20.92 13.62
N SER A 905 -11.88 20.44 12.66
CA SER A 905 -11.33 19.10 12.59
C SER A 905 -9.83 19.22 12.74
N ILE A 906 -9.37 19.21 13.99
CA ILE A 906 -7.99 19.57 14.37
C ILE A 906 -6.98 18.50 13.93
N GLY A 907 -7.34 17.22 14.03
CA GLY A 907 -6.52 16.12 13.52
C GLY A 907 -6.44 16.12 11.99
N ALA A 908 -7.55 16.42 11.31
CA ALA A 908 -7.53 16.61 9.86
C ALA A 908 -6.78 17.89 9.44
N GLY A 909 -6.82 18.92 10.29
CA GLY A 909 -6.07 20.17 10.13
C GLY A 909 -6.82 21.27 9.37
N PHE A 910 -8.12 21.47 9.65
CA PHE A 910 -8.89 22.58 9.09
C PHE A 910 -10.02 23.06 10.02
N ILE A 911 -10.48 24.29 9.80
CA ILE A 911 -11.66 24.89 10.42
C ILE A 911 -12.78 24.95 9.38
N TYR A 912 -14.00 24.57 9.72
CA TYR A 912 -15.13 24.57 8.79
C TYR A 912 -16.31 25.43 9.30
N PRO A 913 -16.51 26.62 8.70
CA PRO A 913 -17.68 27.45 8.93
C PRO A 913 -18.93 26.82 8.33
N LEU A 914 -20.03 26.86 9.09
CA LEU A 914 -21.34 26.39 8.65
C LEU A 914 -22.12 27.53 8.02
N VAL A 915 -22.53 27.33 6.77
CA VAL A 915 -23.34 28.26 5.99
C VAL A 915 -24.69 27.62 5.75
N GLY A 916 -25.64 27.91 6.64
CA GLY A 916 -26.95 27.27 6.69
C GLY A 916 -26.98 25.98 7.52
N THR A 917 -28.03 25.18 7.32
CA THR A 917 -28.21 23.90 8.01
C THR A 917 -27.69 22.75 7.16
N MET A 918 -26.83 21.92 7.75
CA MET A 918 -26.26 20.74 7.09
C MET A 918 -26.60 19.49 7.88
N SER A 919 -27.22 18.51 7.23
CA SER A 919 -27.44 17.21 7.84
C SER A 919 -26.24 16.31 7.56
N THR A 920 -25.62 15.83 8.63
CA THR A 920 -24.50 14.87 8.62
C THR A 920 -24.98 13.42 8.67
N MET A 921 -26.29 13.19 8.86
CA MET A 921 -26.93 11.88 8.85
C MET A 921 -28.14 11.92 7.91
N PRO A 922 -28.02 11.41 6.67
CA PRO A 922 -29.14 11.35 5.74
C PRO A 922 -30.28 10.46 6.26
N GLY A 923 -31.46 10.62 5.70
CA GLY A 923 -32.61 9.74 5.99
C GLY A 923 -33.06 9.00 4.75
N LEU A 924 -33.61 7.79 4.92
CA LEU A 924 -34.27 7.07 3.83
C LEU A 924 -35.49 7.86 3.29
N PRO A 925 -35.76 7.80 1.98
CA PRO A 925 -37.00 8.32 1.39
C PRO A 925 -38.19 7.41 1.69
N THR A 926 -39.41 7.83 1.31
CA THR A 926 -40.63 7.01 1.48
C THR A 926 -40.55 5.68 0.74
N ARG A 927 -39.97 5.69 -0.46
CA ARG A 927 -39.66 4.49 -1.26
C ARG A 927 -38.15 4.37 -1.44
N PRO A 928 -37.44 3.74 -0.49
CA PRO A 928 -36.01 3.45 -0.61
C PRO A 928 -35.73 2.42 -1.70
N CYS A 929 -34.57 2.51 -2.35
CA CYS A 929 -34.20 1.58 -3.43
C CYS A 929 -34.00 0.14 -2.97
N PHE A 930 -33.80 -0.13 -1.67
CA PHE A 930 -33.71 -1.51 -1.17
C PHE A 930 -34.95 -2.37 -1.42
N TYR A 931 -36.11 -1.77 -1.74
CA TYR A 931 -37.31 -2.54 -2.13
C TYR A 931 -37.08 -3.31 -3.43
N ASP A 932 -36.17 -2.82 -4.28
CA ASP A 932 -35.86 -3.41 -5.57
C ASP A 932 -34.55 -4.22 -5.52
N ILE A 933 -33.81 -4.15 -4.40
CA ILE A 933 -32.54 -4.86 -4.22
C ILE A 933 -32.80 -6.31 -3.79
N ASP A 934 -32.17 -7.25 -4.49
CA ASP A 934 -32.23 -8.68 -4.15
C ASP A 934 -30.93 -9.40 -4.51
N LEU A 935 -30.74 -10.64 -4.05
CA LEU A 935 -29.62 -11.51 -4.38
C LEU A 935 -30.14 -12.81 -4.98
N ASP A 936 -29.69 -13.13 -6.19
CA ASP A 936 -29.96 -14.41 -6.81
C ASP A 936 -29.17 -15.53 -6.10
N PRO A 937 -29.81 -16.52 -5.46
CA PRO A 937 -29.10 -17.51 -4.64
C PRO A 937 -28.31 -18.55 -5.44
N ASP A 938 -28.59 -18.70 -6.74
CA ASP A 938 -27.90 -19.68 -7.59
C ASP A 938 -26.68 -19.05 -8.28
N THR A 939 -26.82 -17.79 -8.70
CA THR A 939 -25.77 -17.07 -9.44
C THR A 939 -24.97 -16.08 -8.58
N GLU A 940 -25.43 -15.81 -7.36
CA GLU A 940 -24.92 -14.79 -6.44
C GLU A 940 -24.94 -13.36 -7.03
N GLN A 941 -25.73 -13.12 -8.08
CA GLN A 941 -25.83 -11.81 -8.73
C GLN A 941 -26.78 -10.87 -7.98
N VAL A 942 -26.34 -9.62 -7.76
CA VAL A 942 -27.16 -8.60 -7.11
C VAL A 942 -28.16 -7.99 -8.10
N LYS A 943 -29.45 -7.92 -7.75
CA LYS A 943 -30.50 -7.29 -8.58
C LYS A 943 -30.89 -5.95 -7.96
N GLY A 944 -31.30 -4.99 -8.80
CA GLY A 944 -31.86 -3.69 -8.41
C GLY A 944 -30.98 -2.71 -7.63
N LEU A 945 -29.67 -2.95 -7.54
CA LEU A 945 -28.71 -2.01 -6.94
C LEU A 945 -28.50 -0.72 -7.77
N PHE A 946 -28.74 -0.80 -9.10
CA PHE A 946 -28.47 0.24 -10.09
C PHE A 946 -29.69 0.57 -10.95
#